data_AF-A0A221W061-F1
#
_entry.id   AF-A0A221W061-F1
#
_cell.length_a   1.000
_cell.length_b   1.000
_cell.length_c   1.000
_cell.angle_alpha   90.00
_cell.angle_beta   90.00
_cell.angle_gamma   90.00
#
_symmetry.space_group_name_H-M   'P 1'
#
loop_
_entity.id
_entity.type
_entity.pdbx_description
1 polymer ?
#
loop_
_entity_poly.entity_id
_entity_poly.type
_entity_poly.pdbx_seq_one_letter_code
_entity_poly.pdbx_strand_id
1 'polypeptide(L)'
;MRMPGLVWLSRSPVLASVVVLLLIVGVGAALDPTGLFAIYTPPQAGSVAAGGLRDVAPLLLLLPTLLLGTAAAASIALRDAGPHTPWWWVFLLVWGAGVLSAMIGRAAADLLAVAPLLASPSGMGALSVAETLRHLVWASGFTGIKALLCCWPAALTAALSRRGPRHDGLRDAANPLVRRADRRMVLVFGFVLVGFAGLVGPWPGGGWWAGSALGFTYDHGFRLLAPSHAAGLAGFLTALALLSAVSIMVFARFVRHIGARRRARSAFLAGWIATTVGASALGLAQLTVLLGTSSPADRLDGDRWWLSLLLIRQAEGLSYALFVGVFAAGAVVLSAFWRPISGRPSTGRRMTALRFVRGLPTIAALVLVVILAAPLALLPAEPSRIGRDDALLAEPGLPPGTGLPRLTVHPGEPAVLGTGDGRAVLLRGVNIRDLLTDAADPAGRADPNRDDLAALAARGAGVIRVAISWHRLEPRPGHVDETYLAEIHELVERAARHEIHTVLALHADLLRPAVPCPAEPGRPRRITDGPCLDVHADRLVDATDFAYDDDGSQTRLVDLWGRLAAEFATNSAIAGFHLLDDPRLGGEPPLTSGLLLGRFYDRAVRAIRAAEDAAAGGFPHPVFVEPSATWPAIGVDVPPPPGFTDDPRLVFAPPSGETDGLEGDAGAGTLRLGRGLALAERLAADHGAALWISEWGAAADVAGDGELLRRQAAVADDHRLGGAFWRDPGCAPPPAPAGPRTSADVPLDGCALGEGVAGSEAAAVLNRSYPRAAPGTLRRLESDPVRRTMELAGSNRQTASSCVLDVWVPGPVEPEVRAHGVRDVLTRAVPGGWRITGCATGEYRLAVR
;
A
#
# COMPACT_ATOMS: atom_id res chain seq x y z
N MET A 1 41.37 30.80 26.84
CA MET A 1 41.38 30.80 25.36
C MET A 1 39.94 30.80 24.85
N ARG A 2 39.48 31.91 24.25
CA ARG A 2 38.16 31.99 23.61
C ARG A 2 38.35 31.63 22.14
N MET A 3 37.82 30.49 21.69
CA MET A 3 37.88 30.07 20.29
C MET A 3 37.00 31.00 19.42
N PRO A 4 37.56 31.81 18.51
CA PRO A 4 36.81 32.82 17.76
C PRO A 4 35.99 32.26 16.57
N GLY A 5 36.13 30.97 16.26
CA GLY A 5 35.58 30.36 15.04
C GLY A 5 34.06 30.21 15.00
N LEU A 6 33.39 29.96 16.15
CA LEU A 6 31.93 29.74 16.18
C LEU A 6 31.08 31.01 16.23
N VAL A 7 31.67 32.17 16.52
CA VAL A 7 30.90 33.43 16.67
C VAL A 7 30.47 34.01 15.31
N TRP A 8 31.13 33.65 14.21
CA TRP A 8 30.80 34.18 12.87
C TRP A 8 29.52 33.60 12.25
N LEU A 9 29.17 32.35 12.58
CA LEU A 9 27.90 31.73 12.16
C LEU A 9 26.65 32.44 12.72
N SER A 10 26.81 33.23 13.79
CA SER A 10 25.71 33.91 14.50
C SER A 10 25.23 35.23 13.84
N ARG A 11 25.87 35.72 12.77
CA ARG A 11 25.55 37.06 12.22
C ARG A 11 24.46 37.11 11.17
N SER A 12 24.08 35.98 10.56
CA SER A 12 22.96 35.92 9.60
C SER A 12 21.85 35.00 10.11
N PRO A 13 20.63 35.53 10.38
CA PRO A 13 19.49 34.73 10.83
C PRO A 13 19.11 33.63 9.82
N VAL A 14 19.40 33.86 8.53
CA VAL A 14 19.22 32.87 7.46
C VAL A 14 20.18 31.71 7.62
N LEU A 15 21.46 31.99 7.91
CA LEU A 15 22.48 30.96 8.08
C LEU A 15 22.18 30.10 9.31
N ALA A 16 21.76 30.71 10.42
CA ALA A 16 21.36 29.99 11.62
C ALA A 16 20.17 29.03 11.35
N SER A 17 19.16 29.50 10.62
CA SER A 17 18.02 28.67 10.21
C SER A 17 18.44 27.46 9.36
N VAL A 18 19.37 27.65 8.42
CA VAL A 18 19.88 26.58 7.54
C VAL A 18 20.71 25.57 8.33
N VAL A 19 21.56 26.04 9.25
CA VAL A 19 22.39 25.17 10.10
C VAL A 19 21.52 24.30 11.02
N VAL A 20 20.47 24.87 11.61
CA VAL A 20 19.52 24.09 12.42
C VAL A 20 18.83 23.01 11.58
N LEU A 21 18.41 23.35 10.36
CA LEU A 21 17.80 22.37 9.45
C LEU A 21 18.77 21.25 9.06
N LEU A 22 20.02 21.60 8.73
CA LEU A 22 21.09 20.63 8.45
C LEU A 22 21.33 19.68 9.63
N LEU A 23 21.36 20.20 10.86
CA LEU A 23 21.51 19.37 12.05
C LEU A 23 20.32 18.42 12.24
N ILE A 24 19.09 18.87 12.01
CA ILE A 24 17.91 18.02 12.12
C ILE A 24 17.94 16.90 11.08
N VAL A 25 18.29 17.22 9.83
CA VAL A 25 18.41 16.22 8.77
C VAL A 25 19.52 15.22 9.10
N GLY A 26 20.69 15.68 9.55
CA GLY A 26 21.81 14.81 9.93
C GLY A 26 21.52 13.93 11.14
N VAL A 27 20.87 14.47 12.18
CA VAL A 27 20.45 13.71 13.36
C VAL A 27 19.35 12.70 12.99
N GLY A 28 18.38 13.09 12.15
CA GLY A 28 17.34 12.19 11.67
C GLY A 28 17.92 11.01 10.91
N ALA A 29 18.84 11.26 9.98
CA ALA A 29 19.54 10.23 9.22
C ALA A 29 20.35 9.26 10.11
N ALA A 30 20.82 9.71 11.28
CA ALA A 30 21.58 8.89 12.22
C ALA A 30 20.71 8.11 13.22
N LEU A 31 19.60 8.70 13.68
CA LEU A 31 18.73 8.10 14.70
C LEU A 31 17.60 7.26 14.12
N ASP A 32 17.20 7.52 12.88
CA ASP A 32 16.15 6.79 12.18
C ASP A 32 16.66 6.34 10.81
N PRO A 33 17.49 5.27 10.79
CA PRO A 33 18.00 4.73 9.54
C PRO A 33 16.87 4.20 8.66
N THR A 34 15.73 3.79 9.24
CA THR A 34 14.57 3.22 8.53
C THR A 34 13.80 4.22 7.68
N GLY A 35 13.97 5.52 7.95
CA GLY A 35 13.27 6.58 7.22
C GLY A 35 11.83 6.78 7.60
N LEU A 36 11.35 6.19 8.70
CA LEU A 36 9.96 6.32 9.12
C LEU A 36 9.59 7.79 9.40
N PHE A 37 10.48 8.53 10.05
CA PHE A 37 10.37 9.94 10.42
C PHE A 37 11.44 10.83 9.77
N ALA A 38 12.60 10.29 9.41
CA ALA A 38 13.67 11.07 8.79
C ALA A 38 13.25 11.61 7.40
N ILE A 39 13.56 12.89 7.14
CA ILE A 39 13.35 13.49 5.80
C ILE A 39 14.27 12.85 4.76
N TYR A 40 15.49 12.50 5.16
CA TYR A 40 16.50 11.88 4.32
C TYR A 40 17.00 10.62 5.00
N THR A 41 17.00 9.54 4.23
CA THR A 41 17.57 8.25 4.58
C THR A 41 18.89 8.08 3.85
N PRO A 42 20.00 7.79 4.56
CA PRO A 42 21.23 7.42 3.89
C PRO A 42 21.09 6.03 3.24
N PRO A 43 21.85 5.73 2.16
CA PRO A 43 21.89 4.40 1.57
C PRO A 43 22.28 3.33 2.60
N GLN A 44 21.57 2.19 2.63
CA GLN A 44 21.65 1.23 3.74
C GLN A 44 22.66 0.09 3.57
N ALA A 45 23.31 -0.07 2.42
CA ALA A 45 24.45 -0.97 2.26
C ALA A 45 25.27 -0.57 1.03
N GLY A 46 26.43 0.06 1.24
CA GLY A 46 27.37 0.36 0.15
C GLY A 46 27.87 1.81 0.12
N SER A 47 28.95 2.03 -0.63
CA SER A 47 29.39 3.38 -0.96
C SER A 47 28.40 4.04 -1.91
N VAL A 48 28.24 5.37 -1.85
CA VAL A 48 27.44 6.18 -2.79
C VAL A 48 27.77 5.90 -4.27
N ALA A 49 28.95 5.32 -4.56
CA ALA A 49 29.35 4.92 -5.90
C ALA A 49 28.64 3.65 -6.43
N ALA A 50 28.02 2.83 -5.56
CA ALA A 50 27.37 1.58 -5.94
C ALA A 50 25.92 1.80 -6.44
N GLY A 51 25.09 2.58 -5.73
CA GLY A 51 23.70 2.85 -6.12
C GLY A 51 23.50 4.02 -7.10
N GLY A 52 24.53 4.40 -7.87
CA GLY A 52 24.39 5.32 -9.01
C GLY A 52 23.53 6.58 -8.78
N LEU A 53 22.53 6.79 -9.65
CA LEU A 53 21.65 7.97 -9.59
C LEU A 53 20.67 7.94 -8.40
N ARG A 54 20.21 6.75 -7.96
CA ARG A 54 19.22 6.63 -6.86
C ARG A 54 19.79 7.12 -5.53
N ASP A 55 21.02 6.76 -5.20
CA ASP A 55 21.64 7.12 -3.92
C ASP A 55 22.05 8.60 -3.86
N VAL A 56 22.40 9.17 -5.02
CA VAL A 56 22.84 10.56 -5.12
C VAL A 56 21.65 11.51 -5.34
N ALA A 57 20.51 11.04 -5.85
CA ALA A 57 19.36 11.88 -6.16
C ALA A 57 18.84 12.69 -4.96
N PRO A 58 18.67 12.12 -3.75
CA PRO A 58 18.29 12.93 -2.59
C PRO A 58 19.35 13.96 -2.19
N LEU A 59 20.64 13.66 -2.38
CA LEU A 59 21.73 14.60 -2.10
C LEU A 59 21.84 15.72 -3.14
N LEU A 60 21.47 15.47 -4.40
CA LEU A 60 21.49 16.46 -5.48
C LEU A 60 20.23 17.32 -5.54
N LEU A 61 19.07 16.74 -5.23
CA LEU A 61 17.77 17.38 -5.47
C LEU A 61 17.02 17.65 -4.16
N LEU A 62 16.85 16.66 -3.29
CA LEU A 62 16.10 16.85 -2.05
C LEU A 62 16.80 17.83 -1.09
N LEU A 63 18.03 17.52 -0.68
CA LEU A 63 18.74 18.31 0.32
C LEU A 63 19.01 19.75 -0.17
N PRO A 64 19.52 20.00 -1.39
CA PRO A 64 19.76 21.37 -1.85
C PRO A 64 18.46 22.16 -2.02
N THR A 65 17.39 21.55 -2.54
CA THR A 65 16.08 22.22 -2.67
C THR A 65 15.54 22.60 -1.29
N LEU A 66 15.60 21.69 -0.31
CA LEU A 66 15.16 21.94 1.06
C LEU A 66 15.93 23.09 1.71
N LEU A 67 17.26 23.09 1.61
CA LEU A 67 18.12 24.11 2.23
C LEU A 67 17.99 25.47 1.53
N LEU A 68 18.06 25.50 0.20
CA LEU A 68 17.94 26.72 -0.59
C LEU A 68 16.54 27.32 -0.49
N GLY A 69 15.50 26.49 -0.51
CA GLY A 69 14.12 26.93 -0.34
C GLY A 69 13.86 27.53 1.04
N THR A 70 14.36 26.88 2.10
CA THR A 70 14.29 27.42 3.47
C THR A 70 15.08 28.71 3.61
N ALA A 71 16.30 28.77 3.05
CA ALA A 71 17.14 29.97 3.07
C ALA A 71 16.51 31.14 2.32
N ALA A 72 15.95 30.87 1.13
CA ALA A 72 15.24 31.85 0.31
C ALA A 72 14.01 32.36 1.03
N ALA A 73 13.20 31.47 1.63
CA ALA A 73 12.02 31.85 2.39
C ALA A 73 12.37 32.66 3.64
N ALA A 74 13.39 32.27 4.41
CA ALA A 74 13.86 33.04 5.56
C ALA A 74 14.35 34.44 5.13
N SER A 75 15.11 34.52 4.04
CA SER A 75 15.58 35.78 3.46
C SER A 75 14.43 36.67 3.00
N ILE A 76 13.46 36.12 2.28
CA ILE A 76 12.27 36.84 1.79
C ILE A 76 11.43 37.30 2.98
N ALA A 77 11.06 36.39 3.88
CA ALA A 77 10.21 36.68 5.03
C ALA A 77 10.83 37.74 5.96
N LEU A 78 12.13 37.67 6.23
CA LEU A 78 12.82 38.67 7.07
C LEU A 78 12.99 40.03 6.38
N ARG A 79 13.17 40.06 5.04
CA ARG A 79 13.26 41.31 4.27
C ARG A 79 11.92 42.00 4.06
N ASP A 80 10.86 41.21 3.93
CA ASP A 80 9.50 41.68 3.65
C ASP A 80 8.68 41.91 4.94
N ALA A 81 9.09 41.33 6.07
CA ALA A 81 8.50 41.60 7.37
C ALA A 81 8.66 43.08 7.74
N GLY A 82 7.54 43.82 7.71
CA GLY A 82 7.45 45.17 8.24
C GLY A 82 7.55 45.21 9.79
N PRO A 83 7.67 46.41 10.39
CA PRO A 83 7.85 46.59 11.83
C PRO A 83 6.78 45.91 12.70
N HIS A 84 5.52 45.89 12.22
CA HIS A 84 4.37 45.32 12.92
C HIS A 84 4.01 43.89 12.50
N THR A 85 4.81 43.27 11.64
CA THR A 85 4.59 41.86 11.29
C THR A 85 4.71 41.04 12.58
N PRO A 86 3.89 40.04 12.84
CA PRO A 86 4.09 39.20 14.02
C PRO A 86 5.17 38.13 13.77
N TRP A 87 5.80 37.59 14.83
CA TRP A 87 6.82 36.55 14.71
C TRP A 87 6.27 35.28 14.03
N TRP A 88 5.02 34.92 14.35
CA TRP A 88 4.35 33.75 13.78
C TRP A 88 4.22 33.84 12.26
N TRP A 89 4.18 35.04 11.68
CA TRP A 89 4.08 35.20 10.23
C TRP A 89 5.38 34.78 9.53
N VAL A 90 6.53 35.16 10.09
CA VAL A 90 7.84 34.70 9.62
C VAL A 90 7.96 33.20 9.83
N PHE A 91 7.57 32.70 11.00
CA PHE A 91 7.56 31.27 11.31
C PHE A 91 6.76 30.47 10.28
N LEU A 92 5.49 30.81 10.04
CA LEU A 92 4.63 30.05 9.13
C LEU A 92 5.15 30.11 7.68
N LEU A 93 5.67 31.26 7.23
CA LEU A 93 6.27 31.36 5.90
C LEU A 93 7.48 30.44 5.73
N VAL A 94 8.42 30.47 6.68
CA VAL A 94 9.64 29.66 6.60
C VAL A 94 9.32 28.18 6.79
N TRP A 95 8.41 27.84 7.70
CA TRP A 95 8.00 26.47 7.95
C TRP A 95 7.29 25.87 6.74
N GLY A 96 6.29 26.56 6.20
CA GLY A 96 5.58 26.12 5.00
C GLY A 96 6.49 26.02 3.78
N ALA A 97 7.45 26.94 3.62
CA ALA A 97 8.45 26.84 2.56
C ALA A 97 9.35 25.61 2.72
N GLY A 98 9.75 25.26 3.95
CA GLY A 98 10.52 24.05 4.23
C GLY A 98 9.77 22.79 3.79
N VAL A 99 8.48 22.70 4.14
CA VAL A 99 7.58 21.61 3.70
C VAL A 99 7.50 21.54 2.18
N LEU A 100 7.20 22.66 1.51
CA LEU A 100 7.13 22.74 0.04
C LEU A 100 8.44 22.26 -0.61
N SER A 101 9.57 22.75 -0.09
CA SER A 101 10.88 22.46 -0.65
C SER A 101 11.26 20.99 -0.47
N ALA A 102 10.86 20.37 0.65
CA ALA A 102 11.04 18.94 0.86
C ALA A 102 10.20 18.13 -0.14
N MET A 103 8.93 18.49 -0.37
CA MET A 103 8.06 17.79 -1.31
C MET A 103 8.56 17.90 -2.76
N ILE A 104 8.90 19.11 -3.23
CA ILE A 104 9.46 19.31 -4.57
C ILE A 104 10.78 18.57 -4.72
N GLY A 105 11.65 18.71 -3.73
CA GLY A 105 12.96 18.06 -3.72
C GLY A 105 12.83 16.53 -3.76
N ARG A 106 11.87 15.96 -3.04
CA ARG A 106 11.60 14.52 -3.04
C ARG A 106 11.04 14.05 -4.38
N ALA A 107 10.00 14.68 -4.90
CA ALA A 107 9.42 14.29 -6.19
C ALA A 107 10.46 14.35 -7.33
N ALA A 108 11.35 15.34 -7.30
CA ALA A 108 12.45 15.46 -8.26
C ALA A 108 13.53 14.38 -8.04
N ALA A 109 13.88 14.08 -6.79
CA ALA A 109 14.82 13.01 -6.46
C ALA A 109 14.29 11.63 -6.90
N ASP A 110 13.03 11.32 -6.59
CA ASP A 110 12.41 10.05 -6.96
C ASP A 110 12.32 9.90 -8.49
N LEU A 111 11.99 10.99 -9.21
CA LEU A 111 11.99 10.99 -10.67
C LEU A 111 13.38 10.70 -11.25
N LEU A 112 14.43 11.30 -10.65
CA LEU A 112 15.81 11.04 -11.08
C LEU A 112 16.23 9.60 -10.76
N ALA A 113 15.78 9.05 -9.63
CA ALA A 113 16.06 7.67 -9.23
C ALA A 113 15.43 6.65 -10.20
N VAL A 114 14.20 6.88 -10.67
CA VAL A 114 13.52 5.97 -11.62
C VAL A 114 13.75 6.30 -13.10
N ALA A 115 14.46 7.38 -13.42
CA ALA A 115 14.71 7.79 -14.81
C ALA A 115 15.37 6.70 -15.68
N PRO A 116 16.33 5.89 -15.18
CA PRO A 116 16.87 4.77 -15.95
C PRO A 116 15.81 3.71 -16.31
N LEU A 117 14.87 3.45 -15.40
CA LEU A 117 13.78 2.49 -15.60
C LEU A 117 12.79 2.96 -16.67
N LEU A 118 12.48 4.27 -16.68
CA LEU A 118 11.63 4.88 -17.69
C LEU A 118 12.24 4.84 -19.10
N ALA A 119 13.57 4.81 -19.21
CA ALA A 119 14.29 4.74 -20.48
C ALA A 119 14.52 3.29 -20.96
N SER A 120 14.31 2.29 -20.10
CA SER A 120 14.50 0.87 -20.42
C SER A 120 13.40 0.34 -21.37
N PRO A 121 13.69 -0.62 -22.26
CA PRO A 121 12.67 -1.34 -23.04
C PRO A 121 11.59 -2.01 -22.17
N SER A 122 11.93 -2.42 -20.94
CA SER A 122 10.99 -2.99 -19.97
C SER A 122 10.15 -1.95 -19.22
N GLY A 123 10.49 -0.66 -19.35
CA GLY A 123 9.73 0.48 -18.82
C GLY A 123 9.34 0.39 -17.34
N MET A 124 8.25 1.08 -16.98
CA MET A 124 7.59 1.03 -15.67
C MET A 124 6.47 -0.05 -15.62
N GLY A 125 6.56 -1.09 -16.45
CA GLY A 125 5.52 -2.11 -16.55
C GLY A 125 4.32 -1.65 -17.37
N ALA A 126 3.10 -1.73 -16.83
CA ALA A 126 1.88 -1.27 -17.48
C ALA A 126 1.62 0.23 -17.33
N LEU A 127 2.22 0.88 -16.32
CA LEU A 127 2.00 2.30 -16.04
C LEU A 127 2.65 3.21 -17.09
N SER A 128 1.90 4.21 -17.54
CA SER A 128 2.42 5.27 -18.39
C SER A 128 3.37 6.22 -17.63
N VAL A 129 4.17 6.99 -18.38
CA VAL A 129 5.01 8.06 -17.82
C VAL A 129 4.17 9.08 -17.03
N ALA A 130 2.97 9.39 -17.52
CA ALA A 130 2.07 10.35 -16.86
C ALA A 130 1.55 9.80 -15.52
N GLU A 131 1.22 8.51 -15.44
CA GLU A 131 0.79 7.87 -14.21
C GLU A 131 1.92 7.72 -13.20
N THR A 132 3.12 7.40 -13.69
CA THR A 132 4.34 7.40 -12.87
C THR A 132 4.58 8.77 -12.26
N LEU A 133 4.59 9.84 -13.06
CA LEU A 133 4.76 11.21 -12.56
C LEU A 133 3.65 11.60 -11.56
N ARG A 134 2.40 11.23 -11.85
CA ARG A 134 1.26 11.45 -10.96
C ARG A 134 1.46 10.73 -9.61
N HIS A 135 1.98 9.51 -9.60
CA HIS A 135 2.29 8.75 -8.40
C HIS A 135 3.44 9.38 -7.60
N LEU A 136 4.52 9.80 -8.24
CA LEU A 136 5.67 10.44 -7.56
C LEU A 136 5.29 11.76 -6.88
N VAL A 137 4.47 12.58 -7.56
CA VAL A 137 3.95 13.83 -6.96
C VAL A 137 3.02 13.52 -5.79
N TRP A 138 2.16 12.50 -5.91
CA TRP A 138 1.31 12.03 -4.82
C TRP A 138 2.11 11.52 -3.62
N ALA A 139 3.15 10.72 -3.85
CA ALA A 139 4.02 10.15 -2.82
C ALA A 139 4.78 11.24 -2.05
N SER A 140 5.10 12.37 -2.69
CA SER A 140 5.80 13.49 -2.03
C SER A 140 5.05 14.08 -0.83
N GLY A 141 3.72 13.92 -0.75
CA GLY A 141 2.90 14.34 0.40
C GLY A 141 3.31 13.68 1.70
N PHE A 142 3.76 12.43 1.66
CA PHE A 142 4.28 11.71 2.83
C PHE A 142 5.57 12.35 3.34
N THR A 143 6.45 12.80 2.45
CA THR A 143 7.62 13.63 2.83
C THR A 143 7.18 14.99 3.38
N GLY A 144 6.09 15.55 2.86
CA GLY A 144 5.47 16.75 3.39
C GLY A 144 5.11 16.64 4.88
N ILE A 145 4.57 15.49 5.31
CA ILE A 145 4.28 15.20 6.72
C ILE A 145 5.56 15.16 7.56
N LYS A 146 6.58 14.44 7.09
CA LYS A 146 7.89 14.38 7.78
C LYS A 146 8.47 15.79 7.93
N ALA A 147 8.40 16.60 6.87
CA ALA A 147 8.86 17.98 6.87
C ALA A 147 8.03 18.89 7.80
N LEU A 148 6.72 18.65 7.97
CA LEU A 148 5.92 19.38 8.96
C LEU A 148 6.48 19.16 10.37
N LEU A 149 6.85 17.92 10.71
CA LEU A 149 7.40 17.56 12.02
C LEU A 149 8.84 18.03 12.22
N CYS A 150 9.65 18.08 11.17
CA CYS A 150 11.09 18.33 11.27
C CYS A 150 11.51 19.78 10.94
N CYS A 151 10.78 20.53 10.12
CA CYS A 151 11.23 21.86 9.67
C CYS A 151 10.90 23.01 10.63
N TRP A 152 10.03 22.82 11.63
CA TRP A 152 9.60 23.89 12.53
C TRP A 152 10.74 24.54 13.35
N PRO A 153 11.81 23.84 13.82
CA PRO A 153 12.84 24.49 14.62
C PRO A 153 13.68 25.47 13.78
N ALA A 154 13.90 25.18 12.49
CA ALA A 154 14.55 26.09 11.56
C ALA A 154 13.70 27.37 11.38
N ALA A 155 12.39 27.20 11.19
CA ALA A 155 11.46 28.31 11.09
C ALA A 155 11.37 29.15 12.38
N LEU A 156 11.41 28.50 13.55
CA LEU A 156 11.43 29.17 14.85
C LEU A 156 12.70 30.00 15.01
N THR A 157 13.85 29.48 14.59
CA THR A 157 15.13 30.20 14.61
C THR A 157 15.06 31.48 13.77
N ALA A 158 14.50 31.40 12.55
CA ALA A 158 14.31 32.58 11.70
C ALA A 158 13.35 33.60 12.36
N ALA A 159 12.25 33.13 12.96
CA ALA A 159 11.27 33.99 13.60
C ALA A 159 11.80 34.71 14.85
N LEU A 160 12.55 34.02 15.71
CA LEU A 160 13.15 34.57 16.93
C LEU A 160 14.33 35.49 16.65
N SER A 161 15.06 35.26 15.56
CA SER A 161 16.23 36.08 15.18
C SER A 161 15.84 37.45 14.60
N ARG A 162 14.54 37.73 14.49
CA ARG A 162 14.05 39.04 14.07
C ARG A 162 14.32 40.09 15.15
N ARG A 163 15.23 41.02 14.85
CA ARG A 163 15.46 42.21 15.68
C ARG A 163 14.29 43.20 15.49
N GLY A 164 13.52 43.45 16.54
CA GLY A 164 12.48 44.49 16.54
C GLY A 164 13.04 45.87 16.93
N PRO A 165 12.72 46.95 16.19
CA PRO A 165 12.86 48.31 16.70
C PRO A 165 11.56 48.84 17.34
N ARG A 166 11.76 49.71 18.33
CA ARG A 166 10.77 50.41 19.15
C ARG A 166 9.80 51.26 18.33
N HIS A 167 8.60 51.40 18.91
CA HIS A 167 7.49 52.28 18.55
C HIS A 167 7.84 53.43 17.60
N ASP A 168 7.20 53.44 16.43
CA ASP A 168 6.65 54.66 15.82
C ASP A 168 5.49 54.36 14.85
N GLY A 169 4.28 54.66 15.34
CA GLY A 169 3.12 55.22 14.63
C GLY A 169 2.56 54.62 13.32
N LEU A 170 1.59 53.70 13.44
CA LEU A 170 0.19 53.77 12.93
C LEU A 170 -0.17 54.25 11.49
N ARG A 171 0.74 54.53 10.56
CA ARG A 171 0.38 55.22 9.30
C ARG A 171 0.10 54.32 8.06
N ASP A 172 0.56 53.08 8.00
CA ASP A 172 0.44 52.28 6.75
C ASP A 172 -0.83 51.41 6.63
N ALA A 173 -1.35 50.85 7.73
CA ALA A 173 -2.54 49.99 7.69
C ALA A 173 -3.85 50.75 7.37
N ALA A 174 -3.86 52.07 7.58
CA ALA A 174 -5.00 52.92 7.29
C ALA A 174 -5.14 53.32 5.81
N ASN A 175 -4.10 53.11 4.98
CA ASN A 175 -4.08 53.60 3.60
C ASN A 175 -5.11 52.87 2.70
N PRO A 176 -6.09 53.57 2.11
CA PRO A 176 -7.13 52.95 1.29
C PRO A 176 -6.60 52.33 -0.01
N LEU A 177 -5.45 52.79 -0.53
CA LEU A 177 -4.81 52.19 -1.71
C LEU A 177 -4.21 50.82 -1.41
N VAL A 178 -3.63 50.66 -0.21
CA VAL A 178 -3.09 49.39 0.29
C VAL A 178 -4.22 48.38 0.43
N ARG A 179 -5.31 48.73 1.12
CA ARG A 179 -6.48 47.86 1.29
C ARG A 179 -7.15 47.44 -0.03
N ARG A 180 -7.20 48.34 -1.02
CA ARG A 180 -7.74 48.01 -2.36
C ARG A 180 -6.86 47.01 -3.10
N ALA A 181 -5.55 47.13 -2.99
CA ALA A 181 -4.61 46.19 -3.61
C ALA A 181 -4.66 44.81 -2.92
N ASP A 182 -4.73 44.77 -1.59
CA ASP A 182 -4.83 43.52 -0.84
C ASP A 182 -6.13 42.78 -1.20
N ARG A 183 -7.27 43.49 -1.25
CA ARG A 183 -8.55 42.93 -1.71
C ARG A 183 -8.47 42.35 -3.11
N ARG A 184 -7.78 43.03 -4.04
CA ARG A 184 -7.60 42.51 -5.41
C ARG A 184 -6.78 41.23 -5.45
N MET A 185 -5.68 41.16 -4.70
CA MET A 185 -4.87 39.94 -4.62
C MET A 185 -5.70 38.77 -4.09
N VAL A 186 -6.51 39.00 -3.05
CA VAL A 186 -7.40 37.97 -2.49
C VAL A 186 -8.44 37.52 -3.52
N LEU A 187 -9.03 38.45 -4.28
CA LEU A 187 -9.99 38.11 -5.34
C LEU A 187 -9.35 37.31 -6.48
N VAL A 188 -8.16 37.72 -6.94
CA VAL A 188 -7.41 36.99 -7.99
C VAL A 188 -7.05 35.59 -7.51
N PHE A 189 -6.50 35.48 -6.31
CA PHE A 189 -6.17 34.20 -5.67
C PHE A 189 -7.40 33.30 -5.59
N GLY A 190 -8.51 33.80 -5.02
CA GLY A 190 -9.73 33.02 -4.84
C GLY A 190 -10.36 32.59 -6.17
N PHE A 191 -10.42 33.47 -7.17
CA PHE A 191 -10.99 33.14 -8.47
C PHE A 191 -10.18 32.06 -9.20
N VAL A 192 -8.85 32.18 -9.21
CA VAL A 192 -7.97 31.19 -9.84
C VAL A 192 -7.98 29.89 -9.07
N LEU A 193 -7.99 29.94 -7.74
CA LEU A 193 -8.09 28.74 -6.90
C LEU A 193 -9.37 27.97 -7.18
N VAL A 194 -10.54 28.63 -7.11
CA VAL A 194 -11.84 27.99 -7.37
C VAL A 194 -11.93 27.48 -8.80
N GLY A 195 -11.52 28.27 -9.78
CA GLY A 195 -11.56 27.88 -11.19
C GLY A 195 -10.64 26.69 -11.49
N PHE A 196 -9.40 26.73 -11.02
CA PHE A 196 -8.43 25.67 -11.27
C PHE A 196 -8.77 24.39 -10.48
N ALA A 197 -9.06 24.50 -9.18
CA ALA A 197 -9.46 23.35 -8.37
C ALA A 197 -10.82 22.76 -8.81
N GLY A 198 -11.69 23.58 -9.40
CA GLY A 198 -13.00 23.14 -9.89
C GLY A 198 -12.96 22.49 -11.27
N LEU A 199 -12.12 22.97 -12.19
CA LEU A 199 -12.09 22.50 -13.58
C LEU A 199 -10.96 21.51 -13.86
N VAL A 200 -9.78 21.74 -13.29
CA VAL A 200 -8.57 20.93 -13.53
C VAL A 200 -8.29 20.00 -12.35
N GLY A 201 -8.59 20.45 -11.13
CA GLY A 201 -8.45 19.70 -9.90
C GLY A 201 -9.02 18.27 -9.89
N PRO A 202 -10.21 18.01 -10.49
CA PRO A 202 -10.78 16.67 -10.58
C PRO A 202 -9.91 15.62 -11.28
N TRP A 203 -9.04 16.03 -12.20
CA TRP A 203 -8.20 15.10 -12.96
C TRP A 203 -7.14 14.40 -12.09
N PRO A 204 -6.19 15.11 -11.45
CA PRO A 204 -5.32 14.48 -10.46
C PRO A 204 -6.12 14.02 -9.23
N GLY A 205 -7.23 14.68 -8.90
CA GLY A 205 -8.08 14.30 -7.78
C GLY A 205 -8.74 12.91 -7.92
N GLY A 206 -9.04 12.48 -9.15
CA GLY A 206 -9.45 11.10 -9.43
C GLY A 206 -8.38 10.11 -8.98
N GLY A 207 -7.14 10.36 -9.38
CA GLY A 207 -6.01 9.47 -9.15
C GLY A 207 -5.24 9.64 -7.84
N TRP A 208 -5.56 10.64 -7.01
CA TRP A 208 -4.87 10.91 -5.74
C TRP A 208 -5.71 10.62 -4.50
N TRP A 209 -7.00 10.33 -4.69
CA TRP A 209 -7.90 9.84 -3.65
C TRP A 209 -8.36 8.43 -4.01
N ALA A 210 -9.59 8.26 -4.50
CA ALA A 210 -10.16 6.94 -4.77
C ALA A 210 -9.37 6.10 -5.79
N GLY A 211 -8.67 6.74 -6.75
CA GLY A 211 -7.80 6.05 -7.71
C GLY A 211 -6.31 6.06 -7.35
N SER A 212 -5.96 6.37 -6.10
CA SER A 212 -4.58 6.26 -5.60
C SER A 212 -4.28 4.83 -5.16
N ALA A 213 -3.01 4.54 -4.86
CA ALA A 213 -2.63 3.27 -4.23
C ALA A 213 -3.28 3.07 -2.84
N LEU A 214 -3.80 4.14 -2.22
CA LEU A 214 -4.55 4.10 -0.97
C LEU A 214 -6.06 4.32 -1.17
N GLY A 215 -6.56 4.17 -2.41
CA GLY A 215 -7.98 4.29 -2.75
C GLY A 215 -8.89 3.45 -1.86
N PHE A 216 -8.45 2.24 -1.53
CA PHE A 216 -9.16 1.28 -0.68
C PHE A 216 -9.47 1.78 0.73
N THR A 217 -8.76 2.81 1.19
CA THR A 217 -9.02 3.46 2.48
C THR A 217 -10.24 4.40 2.44
N TYR A 218 -10.84 4.63 1.28
CA TYR A 218 -11.99 5.51 1.09
C TYR A 218 -13.29 4.73 0.83
N ASP A 219 -14.39 5.24 1.40
CA ASP A 219 -15.74 4.89 0.96
C ASP A 219 -16.10 5.75 -0.27
N HIS A 220 -16.97 5.25 -1.16
CA HIS A 220 -17.38 5.97 -2.37
C HIS A 220 -18.55 6.94 -2.10
N GLY A 221 -18.74 7.93 -2.99
CA GLY A 221 -19.87 8.88 -2.92
C GLY A 221 -19.65 10.04 -1.95
N PHE A 222 -20.72 10.56 -1.33
CA PHE A 222 -20.68 11.81 -0.53
C PHE A 222 -19.72 11.76 0.67
N ARG A 223 -19.41 10.56 1.17
CA ARG A 223 -18.46 10.37 2.28
C ARG A 223 -17.02 10.64 1.88
N LEU A 224 -16.71 10.58 0.59
CA LEU A 224 -15.45 11.08 0.04
C LEU A 224 -15.56 12.59 -0.18
N LEU A 225 -15.03 13.37 0.74
CA LEU A 225 -14.86 14.82 0.53
C LEU A 225 -13.57 15.09 -0.23
N ALA A 226 -13.59 14.96 -1.57
CA ALA A 226 -12.43 15.24 -2.39
C ALA A 226 -12.80 16.07 -3.63
N PRO A 227 -11.89 16.91 -4.15
CA PRO A 227 -12.03 17.55 -5.45
C PRO A 227 -11.78 16.50 -6.56
N SER A 228 -12.65 15.49 -6.61
CA SER A 228 -12.54 14.29 -7.44
C SER A 228 -13.93 13.91 -7.96
N HIS A 229 -13.99 13.33 -9.16
CA HIS A 229 -15.26 12.81 -9.68
C HIS A 229 -15.81 11.64 -8.84
N ALA A 230 -14.94 10.88 -8.17
CA ALA A 230 -15.32 9.77 -7.28
C ALA A 230 -16.12 10.22 -6.05
N ALA A 231 -16.03 11.50 -5.66
CA ALA A 231 -16.76 12.09 -4.54
C ALA A 231 -18.27 12.29 -4.83
N GLY A 232 -18.68 12.15 -6.10
CA GLY A 232 -19.97 12.63 -6.57
C GLY A 232 -20.11 14.15 -6.45
N LEU A 233 -21.24 14.69 -6.96
CA LEU A 233 -21.42 16.14 -7.05
C LEU A 233 -21.37 16.85 -5.68
N ALA A 234 -22.05 16.29 -4.67
CA ALA A 234 -22.15 16.91 -3.35
C ALA A 234 -20.82 16.86 -2.56
N GLY A 235 -20.10 15.73 -2.60
CA GLY A 235 -18.79 15.60 -1.95
C GLY A 235 -17.77 16.52 -2.61
N PHE A 236 -17.79 16.58 -3.96
CA PHE A 236 -16.95 17.47 -4.75
C PHE A 236 -17.17 18.95 -4.41
N LEU A 237 -18.42 19.44 -4.45
CA LEU A 237 -18.73 20.84 -4.18
C LEU A 237 -18.39 21.24 -2.74
N THR A 238 -18.60 20.34 -1.79
CA THR A 238 -18.27 20.55 -0.37
C THR A 238 -16.75 20.65 -0.17
N ALA A 239 -15.99 19.73 -0.78
CA ALA A 239 -14.53 19.75 -0.75
C ALA A 239 -13.97 21.04 -1.38
N LEU A 240 -14.48 21.43 -2.54
CA LEU A 240 -14.07 22.64 -3.24
C LEU A 240 -14.37 23.89 -2.41
N ALA A 241 -15.56 23.97 -1.80
CA ALA A 241 -15.95 25.08 -0.95
C ALA A 241 -15.07 25.20 0.30
N LEU A 242 -14.80 24.08 0.99
CA LEU A 242 -13.97 24.05 2.19
C LEU A 242 -12.52 24.45 1.88
N LEU A 243 -11.91 23.81 0.89
CA LEU A 243 -10.56 24.13 0.41
C LEU A 243 -10.45 25.62 0.09
N SER A 244 -11.36 26.11 -0.74
CA SER A 244 -11.32 27.50 -1.22
C SER A 244 -11.56 28.50 -0.09
N ALA A 245 -12.55 28.27 0.78
CA ALA A 245 -12.88 29.17 1.88
C ALA A 245 -11.72 29.32 2.88
N VAL A 246 -11.14 28.20 3.30
CA VAL A 246 -10.01 28.20 4.25
C VAL A 246 -8.79 28.85 3.61
N SER A 247 -8.46 28.51 2.36
CA SER A 247 -7.34 29.12 1.65
C SER A 247 -7.53 30.61 1.44
N ILE A 248 -8.69 31.07 1.00
CA ILE A 248 -8.96 32.51 0.81
C ILE A 248 -8.85 33.25 2.15
N MET A 249 -9.39 32.69 3.23
CA MET A 249 -9.32 33.28 4.57
C MET A 249 -7.87 33.41 5.06
N VAL A 250 -7.08 32.33 4.96
CA VAL A 250 -5.68 32.30 5.39
C VAL A 250 -4.86 33.27 4.54
N PHE A 251 -5.02 33.24 3.22
CA PHE A 251 -4.34 34.16 2.31
C PHE A 251 -4.67 35.63 2.63
N ALA A 252 -5.95 35.94 2.85
CA ALA A 252 -6.38 37.28 3.25
C ALA A 252 -5.77 37.73 4.58
N ARG A 253 -5.44 36.81 5.49
CA ARG A 253 -4.74 37.12 6.74
C ARG A 253 -3.25 37.36 6.52
N PHE A 254 -2.58 36.55 5.69
CA PHE A 254 -1.17 36.75 5.35
C PHE A 254 -0.93 38.08 4.63
N VAL A 255 -1.76 38.40 3.63
CA VAL A 255 -1.57 39.60 2.78
C VAL A 255 -1.70 40.91 3.57
N ARG A 256 -2.50 40.95 4.64
CA ARG A 256 -2.61 42.13 5.53
C ARG A 256 -1.29 42.52 6.18
N HIS A 257 -0.36 41.57 6.30
CA HIS A 257 0.97 41.80 6.89
C HIS A 257 2.07 42.00 5.85
N ILE A 258 1.76 41.92 4.54
CA ILE A 258 2.70 42.18 3.46
C ILE A 258 2.76 43.70 3.21
N GLY A 259 3.90 44.32 3.50
CA GLY A 259 4.09 45.77 3.33
C GLY A 259 3.83 46.27 1.90
N ALA A 260 3.41 47.53 1.75
CA ALA A 260 2.97 48.14 0.49
C ALA A 260 3.98 48.08 -0.68
N ARG A 261 5.28 48.01 -0.36
CA ARG A 261 6.39 48.17 -1.33
C ARG A 261 7.10 46.87 -1.74
N ARG A 262 6.82 45.72 -1.11
CA ARG A 262 7.55 44.44 -1.34
C ARG A 262 6.60 43.24 -1.53
N ARG A 263 5.68 43.34 -2.50
CA ARG A 263 4.46 42.51 -2.52
C ARG A 263 4.52 41.21 -3.30
N ALA A 264 5.35 41.08 -4.33
CA ALA A 264 5.26 39.93 -5.21
C ALA A 264 5.81 38.62 -4.60
N ARG A 265 6.93 38.69 -3.86
CA ARG A 265 7.66 37.50 -3.39
C ARG A 265 6.97 36.80 -2.23
N SER A 266 6.62 37.53 -1.18
CA SER A 266 5.89 36.95 -0.03
C SER A 266 4.46 36.55 -0.36
N ALA A 267 3.84 37.16 -1.38
CA ALA A 267 2.49 36.82 -1.78
C ALA A 267 2.39 35.46 -2.47
N PHE A 268 3.42 35.05 -3.23
CA PHE A 268 3.50 33.70 -3.75
C PHE A 268 3.49 32.67 -2.62
N LEU A 269 4.43 32.83 -1.68
CA LEU A 269 4.58 31.89 -0.57
C LEU A 269 3.35 31.87 0.36
N ALA A 270 2.77 33.04 0.62
CA ALA A 270 1.52 33.16 1.37
C ALA A 270 0.35 32.48 0.64
N GLY A 271 0.26 32.61 -0.69
CA GLY A 271 -0.76 31.95 -1.50
C GLY A 271 -0.64 30.44 -1.40
N TRP A 272 0.58 29.92 -1.56
CA TRP A 272 0.83 28.50 -1.47
C TRP A 272 0.50 27.93 -0.09
N ILE A 273 1.01 28.54 0.99
CA ILE A 273 0.72 28.12 2.37
C ILE A 273 -0.78 28.16 2.66
N ALA A 274 -1.49 29.15 2.13
CA ALA A 274 -2.92 29.22 2.28
C ALA A 274 -3.64 28.04 1.59
N THR A 275 -3.21 27.63 0.39
CA THR A 275 -3.67 26.38 -0.23
C THR A 275 -3.35 25.15 0.60
N THR A 276 -2.15 25.05 1.15
CA THR A 276 -1.73 23.94 2.02
C THR A 276 -2.59 23.83 3.26
N VAL A 277 -2.85 24.95 3.96
CA VAL A 277 -3.75 24.98 5.12
C VAL A 277 -5.19 24.62 4.74
N GLY A 278 -5.65 25.06 3.57
CA GLY A 278 -6.96 24.67 3.05
C GLY A 278 -7.07 23.18 2.76
N ALA A 279 -6.03 22.57 2.20
CA ALA A 279 -6.00 21.13 1.94
C ALA A 279 -5.83 20.30 3.21
N SER A 280 -5.05 20.78 4.19
CA SER A 280 -5.00 20.16 5.53
C SER A 280 -6.35 20.20 6.23
N ALA A 281 -7.09 21.32 6.11
CA ALA A 281 -8.46 21.43 6.61
C ALA A 281 -9.41 20.46 5.91
N LEU A 282 -9.23 20.23 4.60
CA LEU A 282 -9.96 19.20 3.86
C LEU A 282 -9.66 17.80 4.41
N GLY A 283 -8.39 17.44 4.60
CA GLY A 283 -8.00 16.15 5.18
C GLY A 283 -8.56 15.92 6.59
N LEU A 284 -8.64 16.98 7.42
CA LEU A 284 -9.31 16.89 8.72
C LEU A 284 -10.83 16.71 8.58
N ALA A 285 -11.46 17.44 7.66
CA ALA A 285 -12.89 17.28 7.42
C ALA A 285 -13.25 15.88 6.91
N GLN A 286 -12.40 15.28 6.08
CA GLN A 286 -12.56 13.88 5.64
C GLN A 286 -12.64 12.92 6.83
N LEU A 287 -11.82 13.10 7.88
CA LEU A 287 -11.92 12.29 9.10
C LEU A 287 -13.23 12.53 9.86
N THR A 288 -13.69 13.79 9.93
CA THR A 288 -14.93 14.10 10.66
C THR A 288 -16.17 13.45 10.02
N VAL A 289 -16.16 13.23 8.70
CA VAL A 289 -17.23 12.53 7.98
C VAL A 289 -17.28 11.03 8.29
N LEU A 290 -16.19 10.47 8.83
CA LEU A 290 -16.15 9.07 9.26
C LEU A 290 -16.78 8.84 10.65
N LEU A 291 -17.11 9.92 11.39
CA LEU A 291 -17.78 9.83 12.69
C LEU A 291 -19.18 9.20 12.52
N GLY A 292 -19.44 8.13 13.27
CA GLY A 292 -20.72 7.43 13.23
C GLY A 292 -20.87 6.42 12.09
N THR A 293 -19.78 6.10 11.38
CA THR A 293 -19.80 5.03 10.36
C THR A 293 -19.98 3.65 11.02
N SER A 294 -20.72 2.77 10.35
CA SER A 294 -20.87 1.37 10.74
C SER A 294 -19.93 0.44 9.97
N SER A 295 -19.13 0.95 9.03
CA SER A 295 -18.18 0.15 8.26
C SER A 295 -16.97 -0.24 9.12
N PRO A 296 -16.61 -1.53 9.23
CA PRO A 296 -15.40 -1.95 9.95
C PRO A 296 -14.12 -1.25 9.46
N ALA A 297 -14.03 -0.94 8.16
CA ALA A 297 -12.90 -0.26 7.53
C ALA A 297 -12.76 1.22 7.95
N ASP A 298 -13.88 1.90 8.23
CA ASP A 298 -13.93 3.37 8.40
C ASP A 298 -14.17 3.83 9.84
N ARG A 299 -14.58 2.90 10.72
CA ARG A 299 -14.83 3.16 12.13
C ARG A 299 -13.56 3.71 12.83
N LEU A 300 -13.75 4.71 13.68
CA LEU A 300 -12.65 5.39 14.40
C LEU A 300 -12.47 4.90 15.85
N ASP A 301 -13.26 3.91 16.28
CA ASP A 301 -13.24 3.38 17.65
C ASP A 301 -12.43 2.09 17.78
N GLY A 302 -11.87 1.88 18.97
CA GLY A 302 -11.36 0.58 19.42
C GLY A 302 -9.90 0.23 19.06
N ASP A 303 -9.21 1.04 18.27
CA ASP A 303 -7.77 0.88 17.94
C ASP A 303 -7.11 2.22 17.56
N ARG A 304 -5.86 2.19 17.09
CA ARG A 304 -5.06 3.37 16.70
C ARG A 304 -5.15 3.74 15.22
N TRP A 305 -6.05 3.12 14.45
CA TRP A 305 -6.21 3.35 13.00
C TRP A 305 -6.45 4.79 12.59
N TRP A 306 -7.13 5.56 13.44
CA TRP A 306 -7.41 6.97 13.19
C TRP A 306 -6.13 7.80 13.01
N LEU A 307 -5.01 7.38 13.60
CA LEU A 307 -3.69 7.97 13.37
C LEU A 307 -3.23 7.73 11.94
N SER A 308 -3.32 6.48 11.47
CA SER A 308 -2.96 6.12 10.09
C SER A 308 -3.83 6.86 9.08
N LEU A 309 -5.16 6.89 9.29
CA LEU A 309 -6.06 7.68 8.46
C LEU A 309 -5.70 9.17 8.46
N LEU A 310 -5.40 9.76 9.62
CA LEU A 310 -5.00 11.15 9.70
C LEU A 310 -3.75 11.42 8.86
N LEU A 311 -2.73 10.56 8.95
CA LEU A 311 -1.52 10.69 8.15
C LEU A 311 -1.84 10.57 6.65
N ILE A 312 -2.63 9.58 6.24
CA ILE A 312 -3.04 9.40 4.83
C ILE A 312 -3.78 10.64 4.31
N ARG A 313 -4.84 11.09 5.00
CA ARG A 313 -5.66 12.23 4.57
C ARG A 313 -4.84 13.52 4.49
N GLN A 314 -3.89 13.72 5.41
CA GLN A 314 -2.99 14.87 5.37
C GLN A 314 -1.99 14.77 4.22
N ALA A 315 -1.39 13.61 3.96
CA ALA A 315 -0.42 13.43 2.88
C ALA A 315 -1.05 13.76 1.52
N GLU A 316 -2.23 13.21 1.25
CA GLU A 316 -2.95 13.43 -0.01
C GLU A 316 -3.39 14.87 -0.18
N GLY A 317 -3.85 15.51 0.91
CA GLY A 317 -4.14 16.94 0.93
C GLY A 317 -2.91 17.79 0.59
N LEU A 318 -1.76 17.50 1.19
CA LEU A 318 -0.50 18.20 0.89
C LEU A 318 -0.10 18.03 -0.58
N SER A 319 -0.16 16.81 -1.11
CA SER A 319 0.15 16.53 -2.53
C SER A 319 -0.77 17.31 -3.47
N TYR A 320 -2.06 17.39 -3.13
CA TYR A 320 -3.00 18.19 -3.89
C TYR A 320 -2.72 19.70 -3.82
N ALA A 321 -2.34 20.20 -2.65
CA ALA A 321 -1.95 21.60 -2.46
C ALA A 321 -0.67 21.96 -3.26
N LEU A 322 0.27 21.03 -3.40
CA LEU A 322 1.45 21.23 -4.26
C LEU A 322 1.04 21.52 -5.70
N PHE A 323 0.06 20.80 -6.23
CA PHE A 323 -0.45 20.99 -7.59
C PHE A 323 -1.26 22.28 -7.76
N VAL A 324 -2.33 22.44 -6.97
CA VAL A 324 -3.26 23.58 -7.13
C VAL A 324 -2.64 24.90 -6.65
N GLY A 325 -1.84 24.85 -5.59
CA GLY A 325 -1.27 26.03 -4.94
C GLY A 325 -0.31 26.81 -5.83
N VAL A 326 0.45 26.15 -6.70
CA VAL A 326 1.40 26.81 -7.61
C VAL A 326 0.67 27.72 -8.59
N PHE A 327 -0.48 27.30 -9.13
CA PHE A 327 -1.26 28.11 -10.07
C PHE A 327 -1.96 29.29 -9.38
N ALA A 328 -2.60 29.03 -8.24
CA ALA A 328 -3.27 30.08 -7.47
C ALA A 328 -2.28 31.14 -6.98
N ALA A 329 -1.13 30.72 -6.43
CA ALA A 329 -0.06 31.61 -5.99
C ALA A 329 0.61 32.34 -7.16
N GLY A 330 0.88 31.63 -8.27
CA GLY A 330 1.51 32.18 -9.47
C GLY A 330 0.68 33.30 -10.11
N ALA A 331 -0.65 33.14 -10.17
CA ALA A 331 -1.54 34.17 -10.69
C ALA A 331 -1.49 35.48 -9.88
N VAL A 332 -1.32 35.39 -8.56
CA VAL A 332 -1.15 36.57 -7.70
C VAL A 332 0.13 37.32 -8.07
N VAL A 333 1.24 36.61 -8.29
CA VAL A 333 2.52 37.21 -8.68
C VAL A 333 2.39 37.93 -10.03
N LEU A 334 1.83 37.26 -11.03
CA LEU A 334 1.57 37.83 -12.35
C LEU A 334 0.69 39.08 -12.25
N SER A 335 -0.32 39.09 -11.38
CA SER A 335 -1.17 40.27 -11.17
C SER A 335 -0.45 41.42 -10.44
N ALA A 336 0.52 41.12 -9.57
CA ALA A 336 1.25 42.09 -8.75
C ALA A 336 2.37 42.81 -9.51
N PHE A 337 3.00 42.15 -10.50
CA PHE A 337 4.08 42.73 -11.30
C PHE A 337 3.63 43.85 -12.26
N TRP A 338 2.32 43.97 -12.55
CA TRP A 338 1.83 44.81 -13.64
C TRP A 338 1.32 46.20 -13.25
N ARG A 339 1.45 46.63 -11.97
CA ARG A 339 1.23 48.04 -11.58
C ARG A 339 2.19 48.51 -10.47
N PRO A 340 3.10 49.47 -10.74
CA PRO A 340 3.78 50.20 -9.69
C PRO A 340 2.75 51.04 -8.94
N ILE A 341 2.61 50.82 -7.62
CA ILE A 341 1.91 51.74 -6.72
C ILE A 341 2.88 52.89 -6.39
N SER A 342 3.34 53.60 -7.41
CA SER A 342 3.99 54.89 -7.22
C SER A 342 2.94 55.96 -7.51
N GLY A 343 2.44 56.60 -6.45
CA GLY A 343 1.49 57.70 -6.52
C GLY A 343 2.08 58.99 -7.10
N ARG A 344 2.80 58.93 -8.22
CA ARG A 344 3.17 60.12 -8.98
C ARG A 344 2.14 60.35 -10.08
N PRO A 345 1.46 61.53 -10.11
CA PRO A 345 0.56 61.86 -11.20
C PRO A 345 1.42 62.13 -12.44
N SER A 346 1.53 61.16 -13.34
CA SER A 346 1.99 61.45 -14.70
C SER A 346 0.82 61.98 -15.51
N THR A 347 1.06 63.12 -16.13
CA THR A 347 0.14 64.02 -16.82
C THR A 347 -0.78 63.31 -17.81
N GLY A 348 -2.05 63.73 -17.79
CA GLY A 348 -3.14 63.16 -18.56
C GLY A 348 -2.97 63.32 -20.07
N ARG A 349 -2.74 62.20 -20.76
CA ARG A 349 -3.20 61.94 -22.15
C ARG A 349 -2.93 60.52 -22.64
N ARG A 350 -2.10 59.72 -21.94
CA ARG A 350 -1.82 58.32 -22.31
C ARG A 350 -2.79 57.27 -21.72
N MET A 351 -3.87 57.67 -21.05
CA MET A 351 -4.67 56.75 -20.21
C MET A 351 -5.83 56.00 -20.88
N THR A 352 -6.23 56.35 -22.11
CA THR A 352 -7.31 55.64 -22.82
C THR A 352 -6.79 54.44 -23.62
N ALA A 353 -5.66 54.54 -24.32
CA ALA A 353 -5.06 53.42 -25.07
C ALA A 353 -4.53 52.30 -24.16
N LEU A 354 -4.02 52.63 -22.97
CA LEU A 354 -3.52 51.64 -22.00
C LEU A 354 -4.60 50.95 -21.16
N ARG A 355 -5.88 51.33 -21.27
CA ARG A 355 -6.98 50.63 -20.56
C ARG A 355 -7.35 49.31 -21.23
N PHE A 356 -7.26 49.20 -22.55
CA PHE A 356 -7.49 47.96 -23.30
C PHE A 356 -6.39 46.91 -23.07
N VAL A 357 -5.13 47.34 -22.89
CA VAL A 357 -3.97 46.46 -22.62
C VAL A 357 -3.95 45.95 -21.15
N ARG A 358 -4.75 46.52 -20.25
CA ARG A 358 -4.75 46.22 -18.80
C ARG A 358 -5.63 45.03 -18.38
N GLY A 359 -6.48 44.51 -19.27
CA GLY A 359 -7.26 43.27 -19.05
C GLY A 359 -6.65 42.04 -19.74
N LEU A 360 -5.77 42.25 -20.72
CA LEU A 360 -5.12 41.21 -21.50
C LEU A 360 -4.36 40.15 -20.68
N PRO A 361 -3.66 40.45 -19.57
CA PRO A 361 -2.93 39.42 -18.81
C PRO A 361 -3.82 38.63 -17.85
N THR A 362 -4.93 39.21 -17.37
CA THR A 362 -5.95 38.47 -16.62
C THR A 362 -6.71 37.54 -17.56
N ILE A 363 -6.98 38.02 -18.79
CA ILE A 363 -7.49 37.21 -19.90
C ILE A 363 -6.44 36.19 -20.34
N ALA A 364 -5.14 36.50 -20.39
CA ALA A 364 -4.09 35.55 -20.77
C ALA A 364 -3.85 34.49 -19.69
N ALA A 365 -4.01 34.81 -18.40
CA ALA A 365 -4.00 33.83 -17.32
C ALA A 365 -5.27 32.96 -17.35
N LEU A 366 -6.45 33.53 -17.63
CA LEU A 366 -7.68 32.78 -17.87
C LEU A 366 -7.58 31.91 -19.13
N VAL A 367 -6.99 32.43 -20.20
CA VAL A 367 -6.76 31.75 -21.46
C VAL A 367 -5.67 30.70 -21.31
N LEU A 368 -4.67 30.89 -20.45
CA LEU A 368 -3.69 29.85 -20.11
C LEU A 368 -4.32 28.75 -19.25
N VAL A 369 -5.22 29.08 -18.32
CA VAL A 369 -6.02 28.08 -17.59
C VAL A 369 -6.96 27.33 -18.55
N VAL A 370 -7.59 28.03 -19.49
CA VAL A 370 -8.45 27.43 -20.52
C VAL A 370 -7.63 26.63 -21.55
N ILE A 371 -6.43 27.07 -21.95
CA ILE A 371 -5.52 26.39 -22.89
C ILE A 371 -4.79 25.22 -22.23
N LEU A 372 -4.52 25.25 -20.92
CA LEU A 372 -4.02 24.09 -20.17
C LEU A 372 -5.14 23.09 -19.86
N ALA A 373 -6.39 23.56 -19.74
CA ALA A 373 -7.56 22.69 -19.58
C ALA A 373 -8.10 22.14 -20.92
N ALA A 374 -7.88 22.82 -22.04
CA ALA A 374 -8.46 22.50 -23.35
C ALA A 374 -7.96 21.17 -23.98
N PRO A 375 -6.69 20.73 -23.82
CA PRO A 375 -6.25 19.43 -24.31
C PRO A 375 -6.79 18.26 -23.48
N LEU A 376 -7.30 18.51 -22.26
CA LEU A 376 -7.78 17.47 -21.35
C LEU A 376 -9.31 17.32 -21.30
N ALA A 377 -10.08 18.31 -21.79
CA ALA A 377 -11.53 18.19 -21.94
C ALA A 377 -11.96 17.34 -23.16
N LEU A 378 -11.00 16.90 -23.98
CA LEU A 378 -11.22 16.06 -25.16
C LEU A 378 -10.65 14.64 -25.01
N LEU A 379 -10.06 14.29 -23.86
CA LEU A 379 -9.71 12.92 -23.55
C LEU A 379 -10.91 12.27 -22.85
N PRO A 380 -11.44 11.14 -23.34
CA PRO A 380 -12.47 10.42 -22.63
C PRO A 380 -11.93 10.06 -21.25
N ALA A 381 -12.62 10.54 -20.21
CA ALA A 381 -12.48 10.03 -18.86
C ALA A 381 -13.12 8.65 -18.84
N GLU A 382 -12.41 7.66 -19.34
CA GLU A 382 -12.64 6.29 -18.92
C GLU A 382 -11.61 5.97 -17.84
N PRO A 383 -12.02 5.60 -16.62
CA PRO A 383 -11.18 4.67 -15.90
C PRO A 383 -11.01 3.46 -16.81
N SER A 384 -9.78 2.97 -16.95
CA SER A 384 -9.52 1.59 -17.35
C SER A 384 -10.21 0.68 -16.32
N ARG A 385 -11.54 0.60 -16.44
CA ARG A 385 -12.27 -0.59 -16.05
C ARG A 385 -11.73 -1.64 -16.99
N ILE A 386 -11.04 -2.60 -16.40
CA ILE A 386 -10.81 -3.93 -16.95
C ILE A 386 -11.94 -4.22 -17.94
N GLY A 387 -11.57 -4.38 -19.20
CA GLY A 387 -12.51 -4.66 -20.29
C GLY A 387 -13.47 -5.73 -19.81
N ARG A 388 -14.74 -5.35 -19.68
CA ARG A 388 -15.83 -6.27 -19.36
C ARG A 388 -16.14 -7.01 -20.66
N ASP A 389 -15.22 -7.87 -21.07
CA ASP A 389 -15.48 -8.83 -22.13
C ASP A 389 -16.33 -9.94 -21.50
N ASP A 390 -17.64 -9.89 -21.77
CA ASP A 390 -18.63 -10.92 -21.48
C ASP A 390 -18.38 -12.23 -22.27
N ALA A 391 -17.12 -12.63 -22.47
CA ALA A 391 -16.72 -13.73 -23.34
C ALA A 391 -15.86 -14.83 -22.67
N LEU A 392 -15.68 -14.83 -21.34
CA LEU A 392 -14.92 -15.88 -20.64
C LEU A 392 -15.78 -17.01 -20.03
N LEU A 393 -17.06 -17.11 -20.42
CA LEU A 393 -17.91 -18.25 -20.07
C LEU A 393 -17.99 -19.23 -21.23
N ALA A 394 -17.03 -20.17 -21.29
CA ALA A 394 -17.21 -21.58 -21.64
C ALA A 394 -15.90 -22.18 -22.17
N GLU A 395 -15.16 -22.87 -21.30
CA GLU A 395 -14.31 -23.99 -21.71
C GLU A 395 -14.97 -25.26 -21.15
N PRO A 396 -15.36 -26.24 -22.00
CA PRO A 396 -15.94 -27.50 -21.55
C PRO A 396 -14.98 -28.26 -20.63
N GLY A 397 -15.49 -28.70 -19.48
CA GLY A 397 -14.76 -29.55 -18.54
C GLY A 397 -14.22 -30.83 -19.21
N LEU A 398 -12.97 -31.15 -18.90
CA LEU A 398 -12.31 -32.39 -19.28
C LEU A 398 -13.11 -33.63 -18.82
N PRO A 399 -13.04 -34.76 -19.55
CA PRO A 399 -13.68 -36.00 -19.15
C PRO A 399 -13.12 -36.54 -17.82
N PRO A 400 -13.83 -37.45 -17.13
CA PRO A 400 -13.36 -38.06 -15.89
C PRO A 400 -12.05 -38.83 -16.11
N GLY A 401 -10.99 -38.48 -15.37
CA GLY A 401 -9.70 -39.18 -15.40
C GLY A 401 -8.45 -38.28 -15.54
N THR A 402 -8.58 -36.95 -15.61
CA THR A 402 -7.45 -36.03 -15.84
C THR A 402 -7.45 -34.85 -14.87
N GLY A 403 -6.58 -34.88 -13.84
CA GLY A 403 -6.20 -33.73 -13.02
C GLY A 403 -7.29 -33.10 -12.13
N LEU A 404 -6.88 -32.20 -11.23
CA LEU A 404 -7.76 -31.33 -10.45
C LEU A 404 -8.44 -30.28 -11.37
N PRO A 405 -9.56 -29.66 -10.98
CA PRO A 405 -10.19 -28.60 -11.77
C PRO A 405 -9.25 -27.41 -11.98
N ARG A 406 -9.15 -26.90 -13.22
CA ARG A 406 -8.36 -25.70 -13.52
C ARG A 406 -8.95 -24.50 -12.79
N LEU A 407 -8.12 -23.80 -12.02
CA LEU A 407 -8.53 -22.59 -11.29
C LEU A 407 -8.34 -21.34 -12.15
N THR A 408 -9.20 -20.36 -11.91
CA THR A 408 -9.18 -19.04 -12.55
C THR A 408 -9.77 -18.00 -11.59
N VAL A 409 -9.77 -16.74 -12.01
CA VAL A 409 -10.45 -15.65 -11.29
C VAL A 409 -11.66 -15.24 -12.12
N HIS A 410 -12.84 -15.31 -11.51
CA HIS A 410 -14.05 -14.79 -12.12
C HIS A 410 -14.18 -13.29 -11.81
N PRO A 411 -14.33 -12.45 -12.84
CA PRO A 411 -14.51 -11.02 -12.64
C PRO A 411 -15.82 -10.76 -11.90
N GLY A 412 -15.80 -9.78 -10.98
CA GLY A 412 -16.93 -9.43 -10.14
C GLY A 412 -16.59 -8.30 -9.19
N GLU A 413 -17.57 -7.86 -8.39
CA GLU A 413 -17.37 -6.89 -7.30
C GLU A 413 -17.80 -7.56 -5.98
N PRO A 414 -16.91 -8.31 -5.30
CA PRO A 414 -15.51 -8.58 -5.64
C PRO A 414 -15.32 -9.73 -6.64
N ALA A 415 -14.16 -9.79 -7.29
CA ALA A 415 -13.75 -10.96 -8.06
C ALA A 415 -13.50 -12.15 -7.13
N VAL A 416 -13.66 -13.37 -7.64
CA VAL A 416 -13.56 -14.59 -6.82
C VAL A 416 -12.71 -15.65 -7.51
N LEU A 417 -11.97 -16.40 -6.72
CA LEU A 417 -11.35 -17.64 -7.20
C LEU A 417 -12.46 -18.62 -7.60
N GLY A 418 -12.26 -19.28 -8.73
CA GLY A 418 -13.21 -20.23 -9.25
C GLY A 418 -12.58 -21.20 -10.23
N THR A 419 -13.41 -22.03 -10.83
CA THR A 419 -13.03 -23.02 -11.84
C THR A 419 -13.44 -22.57 -13.24
N GLY A 420 -12.79 -23.09 -14.28
CA GLY A 420 -13.15 -22.78 -15.67
C GLY A 420 -14.61 -23.06 -16.04
N ASP A 421 -15.30 -23.91 -15.28
CA ASP A 421 -16.73 -24.22 -15.43
C ASP A 421 -17.67 -23.21 -14.74
N GLY A 422 -17.17 -22.20 -14.01
CA GLY A 422 -17.98 -21.13 -13.41
C GLY A 422 -18.37 -21.32 -11.94
N ARG A 423 -17.79 -22.28 -11.22
CA ARG A 423 -17.98 -22.43 -9.76
C ARG A 423 -16.99 -21.57 -8.99
N ALA A 424 -17.44 -20.91 -7.93
CA ALA A 424 -16.57 -20.28 -6.95
C ALA A 424 -15.88 -21.34 -6.09
N VAL A 425 -14.59 -21.15 -5.80
CA VAL A 425 -13.76 -22.10 -5.02
C VAL A 425 -13.28 -21.43 -3.74
N LEU A 426 -13.43 -22.13 -2.61
CA LEU A 426 -12.79 -21.75 -1.35
C LEU A 426 -11.59 -22.67 -1.11
N LEU A 427 -10.38 -22.13 -1.27
CA LEU A 427 -9.15 -22.86 -0.98
C LEU A 427 -8.77 -22.74 0.50
N ARG A 428 -8.93 -23.82 1.26
CA ARG A 428 -8.53 -23.89 2.68
C ARG A 428 -7.45 -24.93 2.89
N GLY A 429 -6.40 -24.55 3.62
CA GLY A 429 -5.19 -25.34 3.68
C GLY A 429 -4.20 -24.91 4.74
N VAL A 430 -2.96 -25.35 4.55
CA VAL A 430 -1.83 -25.07 5.43
C VAL A 430 -0.63 -24.60 4.62
N ASN A 431 0.27 -23.86 5.27
CA ASN A 431 1.61 -23.56 4.77
C ASN A 431 2.53 -24.78 4.97
N ILE A 432 3.31 -25.12 3.94
CA ILE A 432 4.33 -26.17 3.95
C ILE A 432 5.69 -25.51 3.69
N ARG A 433 6.68 -25.80 4.55
CA ARG A 433 8.01 -25.16 4.54
C ARG A 433 9.15 -26.15 4.30
N ASP A 434 8.84 -27.42 4.11
CA ASP A 434 9.80 -28.53 4.01
C ASP A 434 10.81 -28.34 2.87
N LEU A 435 10.43 -27.59 1.83
CA LEU A 435 11.30 -27.27 0.69
C LEU A 435 12.20 -26.05 0.93
N LEU A 436 12.20 -25.42 2.11
CA LEU A 436 13.07 -24.29 2.44
C LEU A 436 14.45 -24.71 2.99
N THR A 437 14.57 -25.86 3.64
CA THR A 437 15.82 -26.31 4.28
C THR A 437 16.61 -27.31 3.43
N ASP A 438 17.94 -27.20 3.44
CA ASP A 438 18.82 -28.14 2.72
C ASP A 438 18.68 -29.57 3.24
N ALA A 439 18.64 -30.54 2.31
CA ALA A 439 18.57 -31.97 2.62
C ALA A 439 19.75 -32.50 3.47
N ALA A 440 20.81 -31.71 3.64
CA ALA A 440 22.03 -32.01 4.37
C ALA A 440 22.01 -31.58 5.85
N ASP A 441 20.96 -30.91 6.34
CA ASP A 441 20.80 -30.59 7.77
C ASP A 441 19.97 -31.68 8.49
N PRO A 442 20.59 -32.61 9.23
CA PRO A 442 19.89 -33.69 9.92
C PRO A 442 19.10 -33.19 11.15
N ALA A 443 19.32 -31.97 11.63
CA ALA A 443 18.62 -31.42 12.80
C ALA A 443 17.27 -30.77 12.45
N GLY A 444 17.04 -30.44 11.17
CA GLY A 444 15.83 -29.79 10.67
C GLY A 444 14.89 -30.72 9.86
N ARG A 445 15.28 -31.98 9.63
CA ARG A 445 14.44 -32.94 8.90
C ARG A 445 13.17 -33.27 9.70
N ALA A 446 12.06 -32.63 9.35
CA ALA A 446 10.85 -33.42 9.18
C ALA A 446 11.16 -34.46 8.09
N ASP A 447 10.95 -35.73 8.39
CA ASP A 447 11.13 -36.82 7.43
C ASP A 447 10.35 -36.48 6.12
N PRO A 448 10.94 -36.53 4.92
CA PRO A 448 10.24 -36.25 3.67
C PRO A 448 9.04 -37.19 3.39
N ASN A 449 8.89 -38.28 4.17
CA ASN A 449 7.70 -39.15 4.23
C ASN A 449 6.67 -38.75 5.30
N ARG A 450 6.88 -37.69 6.09
CA ARG A 450 6.06 -37.31 7.26
C ARG A 450 5.02 -36.21 7.04
N ASP A 451 5.01 -35.55 5.88
CA ASP A 451 3.86 -34.78 5.42
C ASP A 451 2.75 -35.75 5.03
N ASP A 452 1.91 -36.11 5.99
CA ASP A 452 0.75 -36.95 5.74
C ASP A 452 -0.33 -36.12 5.01
N LEU A 453 -0.09 -35.86 3.72
CA LEU A 453 -1.04 -35.25 2.80
C LEU A 453 -2.39 -35.98 2.83
N ALA A 454 -2.38 -37.28 3.13
CA ALA A 454 -3.61 -38.04 3.37
C ALA A 454 -4.30 -37.60 4.66
N ALA A 455 -3.58 -37.33 5.74
CA ALA A 455 -4.14 -36.73 6.96
C ALA A 455 -4.64 -35.29 6.74
N LEU A 456 -3.97 -34.48 5.93
CA LEU A 456 -4.44 -33.14 5.56
C LEU A 456 -5.74 -33.22 4.72
N ALA A 457 -5.78 -34.10 3.72
CA ALA A 457 -6.99 -34.37 2.95
C ALA A 457 -8.12 -34.94 3.82
N ALA A 458 -7.80 -35.79 4.79
CA ALA A 458 -8.74 -36.32 5.77
C ALA A 458 -9.24 -35.27 6.77
N ARG A 459 -8.60 -34.10 6.83
CA ARG A 459 -9.10 -32.91 7.54
C ARG A 459 -9.80 -31.92 6.59
N GLY A 460 -10.03 -32.32 5.35
CA GLY A 460 -10.70 -31.51 4.34
C GLY A 460 -9.83 -30.44 3.70
N ALA A 461 -8.50 -30.48 3.83
CA ALA A 461 -7.64 -29.52 3.13
C ALA A 461 -7.85 -29.62 1.60
N GLY A 462 -8.02 -28.46 0.97
CA GLY A 462 -8.16 -28.33 -0.49
C GLY A 462 -6.94 -27.69 -1.16
N VAL A 463 -6.03 -27.11 -0.38
CA VAL A 463 -4.81 -26.45 -0.87
C VAL A 463 -3.64 -26.65 0.10
N ILE A 464 -2.42 -26.61 -0.41
CA ILE A 464 -1.19 -26.34 0.34
C ILE A 464 -0.49 -25.13 -0.28
N ARG A 465 0.01 -24.22 0.56
CA ARG A 465 0.92 -23.15 0.13
C ARG A 465 2.34 -23.62 0.40
N VAL A 466 3.07 -23.93 -0.67
CA VAL A 466 4.41 -24.50 -0.58
C VAL A 466 5.42 -23.36 -0.72
N ALA A 467 6.15 -23.10 0.35
CA ALA A 467 7.24 -22.14 0.34
C ALA A 467 8.44 -22.73 -0.41
N ILE A 468 8.81 -22.11 -1.52
CA ILE A 468 9.98 -22.46 -2.34
C ILE A 468 11.07 -21.39 -2.19
N SER A 469 12.32 -21.81 -2.22
CA SER A 469 13.49 -20.94 -2.08
C SER A 469 14.06 -20.56 -3.45
N TRP A 470 14.32 -19.26 -3.66
CA TRP A 470 14.99 -18.81 -4.88
C TRP A 470 16.38 -19.43 -5.01
N HIS A 471 17.18 -19.47 -3.94
CA HIS A 471 18.56 -19.97 -4.03
C HIS A 471 18.66 -21.48 -4.21
N ARG A 472 17.72 -22.26 -3.66
CA ARG A 472 17.68 -23.69 -3.99
C ARG A 472 17.28 -23.92 -5.44
N LEU A 473 16.41 -23.07 -5.99
CA LEU A 473 15.97 -23.18 -7.37
C LEU A 473 17.00 -22.67 -8.37
N GLU A 474 17.73 -21.60 -8.05
CA GLU A 474 18.77 -21.00 -8.87
C GLU A 474 20.06 -20.78 -8.03
N PRO A 475 20.77 -21.85 -7.66
CA PRO A 475 21.93 -21.77 -6.77
C PRO A 475 23.12 -21.02 -7.36
N ARG A 476 23.14 -20.85 -8.68
CA ARG A 476 24.05 -19.97 -9.41
C ARG A 476 23.24 -19.15 -10.42
N PRO A 477 23.55 -17.86 -10.63
CA PRO A 477 22.87 -17.04 -11.62
C PRO A 477 22.77 -17.71 -12.99
N GLY A 478 21.55 -17.82 -13.51
CA GLY A 478 21.18 -18.46 -14.77
C GLY A 478 21.13 -19.99 -14.76
N HIS A 479 21.36 -20.66 -13.62
CA HIS A 479 21.42 -22.12 -13.53
C HIS A 479 20.39 -22.67 -12.56
N VAL A 480 19.33 -23.26 -13.11
CA VAL A 480 18.27 -23.91 -12.34
C VAL A 480 18.75 -25.25 -11.80
N ASP A 481 18.47 -25.54 -10.52
CA ASP A 481 18.68 -26.85 -9.92
C ASP A 481 17.53 -27.79 -10.28
N GLU A 482 17.79 -28.65 -11.27
CA GLU A 482 16.82 -29.64 -11.75
C GLU A 482 16.46 -30.69 -10.67
N THR A 483 17.32 -30.90 -9.66
CA THR A 483 17.01 -31.81 -8.54
C THR A 483 15.96 -31.19 -7.64
N TYR A 484 16.14 -29.91 -7.28
CA TYR A 484 15.15 -29.19 -6.47
C TYR A 484 13.83 -29.00 -7.21
N LEU A 485 13.89 -28.73 -8.53
CA LEU A 485 12.70 -28.68 -9.36
C LEU A 485 11.94 -30.02 -9.35
N ALA A 486 12.66 -31.15 -9.40
CA ALA A 486 12.05 -32.48 -9.27
C ALA A 486 11.38 -32.71 -7.90
N GLU A 487 11.95 -32.21 -6.79
CA GLU A 487 11.32 -32.25 -5.46
C GLU A 487 9.98 -31.48 -5.45
N ILE A 488 9.92 -30.32 -6.11
CA ILE A 488 8.69 -29.54 -6.25
C ILE A 488 7.65 -30.34 -7.06
N HIS A 489 8.04 -30.94 -8.18
CA HIS A 489 7.15 -31.79 -8.98
C HIS A 489 6.59 -32.96 -8.16
N GLU A 490 7.45 -33.67 -7.44
CA GLU A 490 7.03 -34.82 -6.63
C GLU A 490 5.99 -34.41 -5.57
N LEU A 491 6.20 -33.28 -4.88
CA LEU A 491 5.26 -32.78 -3.88
C LEU A 491 3.92 -32.38 -4.52
N VAL A 492 3.95 -31.68 -5.67
CA VAL A 492 2.74 -31.29 -6.42
C VAL A 492 1.95 -32.53 -6.86
N GLU A 493 2.62 -33.54 -7.40
CA GLU A 493 1.97 -34.79 -7.82
C GLU A 493 1.41 -35.59 -6.64
N ARG A 494 2.15 -35.64 -5.51
CA ARG A 494 1.67 -36.25 -4.27
C ARG A 494 0.42 -35.55 -3.75
N ALA A 495 0.40 -34.22 -3.72
CA ALA A 495 -0.75 -33.42 -3.29
C ALA A 495 -1.96 -33.66 -4.22
N ALA A 496 -1.73 -33.69 -5.53
CA ALA A 496 -2.75 -33.94 -6.53
C ALA A 496 -3.45 -35.30 -6.34
N ARG A 497 -2.71 -36.35 -5.96
CA ARG A 497 -3.29 -37.69 -5.65
C ARG A 497 -4.27 -37.67 -4.46
N HIS A 498 -4.19 -36.65 -3.61
CA HIS A 498 -5.08 -36.43 -2.47
C HIS A 498 -6.12 -35.33 -2.72
N GLU A 499 -6.33 -34.93 -3.97
CA GLU A 499 -7.20 -33.82 -4.37
C GLU A 499 -6.83 -32.47 -3.73
N ILE A 500 -5.56 -32.23 -3.43
CA ILE A 500 -5.06 -30.99 -2.85
C ILE A 500 -4.36 -30.16 -3.94
N HIS A 501 -4.78 -28.90 -4.11
CA HIS A 501 -4.08 -27.96 -4.98
C HIS A 501 -2.79 -27.42 -4.34
N THR A 502 -1.86 -26.96 -5.16
CA THR A 502 -0.62 -26.33 -4.68
C THR A 502 -0.53 -24.87 -5.13
N VAL A 503 -0.32 -23.95 -4.19
CA VAL A 503 0.16 -22.60 -4.47
C VAL A 503 1.67 -22.61 -4.28
N LEU A 504 2.43 -22.32 -5.34
CA LEU A 504 3.88 -22.19 -5.27
C LEU A 504 4.22 -20.78 -4.81
N ALA A 505 4.73 -20.64 -3.59
CA ALA A 505 5.03 -19.35 -2.97
C ALA A 505 6.54 -19.16 -2.86
N LEU A 506 7.07 -18.19 -3.59
CA LEU A 506 8.47 -17.84 -3.46
C LEU A 506 8.70 -17.11 -2.14
N HIS A 507 9.41 -17.77 -1.22
CA HIS A 507 9.75 -17.21 0.08
C HIS A 507 10.85 -16.15 -0.09
N ALA A 508 10.73 -14.99 0.55
CA ALA A 508 11.72 -13.92 0.46
C ALA A 508 12.95 -14.14 1.35
N ASP A 509 13.43 -15.39 1.44
CA ASP A 509 14.53 -15.84 2.30
C ASP A 509 15.86 -15.09 2.08
N LEU A 510 16.02 -14.41 0.95
CA LEU A 510 17.29 -13.77 0.55
C LEU A 510 17.23 -12.30 0.16
N LEU A 511 16.06 -11.64 0.24
CA LEU A 511 16.05 -10.19 0.21
C LEU A 511 16.59 -9.70 1.55
N ARG A 512 17.81 -9.14 1.56
CA ARG A 512 18.36 -8.55 2.78
C ARG A 512 17.39 -7.48 3.28
N PRO A 513 16.85 -7.58 4.50
CA PRO A 513 16.03 -6.51 5.05
C PRO A 513 16.86 -5.23 5.08
N ALA A 514 16.23 -4.12 4.71
CA ALA A 514 16.86 -2.81 4.69
C ALA A 514 17.39 -2.39 6.11
N VAL A 515 16.82 -2.96 7.18
CA VAL A 515 17.18 -2.66 8.58
C VAL A 515 18.23 -3.63 9.13
N PRO A 516 19.35 -3.16 9.73
CA PRO A 516 20.30 -4.04 10.42
C PRO A 516 19.69 -4.65 11.69
N CYS A 517 20.00 -5.92 11.90
CA CYS A 517 19.44 -6.73 12.98
C CYS A 517 19.88 -6.27 14.38
N PRO A 518 18.95 -6.09 15.35
CA PRO A 518 19.34 -5.92 16.74
C PRO A 518 19.96 -7.23 17.27
N ALA A 519 21.16 -7.14 17.85
CA ALA A 519 21.79 -8.28 18.53
C ALA A 519 21.14 -8.46 19.91
N GLU A 520 20.40 -9.55 20.13
CA GLU A 520 19.96 -9.91 21.49
C GLU A 520 21.02 -10.75 22.23
N PRO A 521 21.56 -10.28 23.36
CA PRO A 521 22.50 -11.06 24.16
C PRO A 521 21.78 -12.12 25.01
N GLY A 522 22.08 -13.40 24.80
CA GLY A 522 21.83 -14.46 25.79
C GLY A 522 20.82 -15.57 25.44
N ARG A 523 20.16 -15.55 24.28
CA ARG A 523 19.37 -16.71 23.78
C ARG A 523 20.22 -17.59 22.85
N PRO A 524 20.20 -18.93 23.00
CA PRO A 524 20.79 -19.81 22.00
C PRO A 524 20.05 -19.65 20.66
N ARG A 525 20.81 -19.37 19.59
CA ARG A 525 20.33 -19.21 18.21
C ARG A 525 19.60 -20.48 17.76
N ARG A 526 18.28 -20.42 17.57
CA ARG A 526 17.51 -21.41 16.80
C ARG A 526 17.47 -20.98 15.33
N ILE A 527 17.50 -21.97 14.43
CA ILE A 527 17.52 -21.84 12.97
C ILE A 527 16.21 -21.24 12.41
N THR A 528 15.16 -21.13 13.24
CA THR A 528 13.78 -20.93 12.78
C THR A 528 13.13 -19.61 13.18
N ASP A 529 13.77 -18.80 14.03
CA ASP A 529 13.09 -17.66 14.67
C ASP A 529 13.72 -16.32 14.25
N GLY A 530 13.18 -15.72 13.18
CA GLY A 530 13.24 -14.28 12.95
C GLY A 530 14.02 -13.76 11.72
N PRO A 531 13.78 -12.48 11.33
CA PRO A 531 14.13 -11.85 10.04
C PRO A 531 15.63 -11.57 9.83
N CYS A 532 16.50 -12.32 10.51
CA CYS A 532 17.91 -11.98 10.72
C CYS A 532 18.81 -13.22 10.66
N LEU A 533 18.44 -14.20 9.83
CA LEU A 533 19.24 -15.40 9.62
C LEU A 533 20.48 -15.06 8.76
N ASP A 534 21.57 -14.76 9.46
CA ASP A 534 22.91 -14.47 8.97
C ASP A 534 23.64 -15.76 8.52
N VAL A 535 23.01 -16.57 7.66
CA VAL A 535 23.56 -17.88 7.25
C VAL A 535 24.24 -17.82 5.88
N HIS A 536 23.86 -16.88 5.01
CA HIS A 536 24.48 -16.68 3.67
C HIS A 536 24.65 -15.20 3.32
N ALA A 537 25.35 -14.43 4.16
CA ALA A 537 25.60 -13.00 3.92
C ALA A 537 26.27 -12.68 2.57
N ASP A 538 26.93 -13.67 1.96
CA ASP A 538 27.57 -13.63 0.64
C ASP A 538 26.60 -13.82 -0.55
N ARG A 539 25.35 -14.23 -0.29
CA ARG A 539 24.33 -14.54 -1.32
C ARG A 539 23.06 -13.71 -1.21
N LEU A 540 22.99 -12.81 -0.23
CA LEU A 540 21.84 -11.92 -0.07
C LEU A 540 21.77 -10.91 -1.21
N VAL A 541 20.57 -10.76 -1.78
CA VAL A 541 20.27 -9.69 -2.74
C VAL A 541 19.87 -8.46 -1.93
N ASP A 542 20.50 -7.31 -2.19
CA ASP A 542 20.08 -6.05 -1.57
C ASP A 542 18.67 -5.69 -2.07
N ALA A 543 17.72 -5.47 -1.15
CA ALA A 543 16.34 -5.22 -1.53
C ALA A 543 16.15 -3.92 -2.33
N THR A 544 17.09 -2.99 -2.23
CA THR A 544 17.09 -1.76 -3.02
C THR A 544 17.65 -2.03 -4.42
N ASP A 545 18.78 -2.75 -4.53
CA ASP A 545 19.29 -3.20 -5.84
C ASP A 545 18.25 -4.03 -6.59
N PHE A 546 17.52 -4.91 -5.88
CA PHE A 546 16.42 -5.66 -6.46
C PHE A 546 15.27 -4.74 -6.93
N ALA A 547 14.84 -3.77 -6.12
CA ALA A 547 13.73 -2.89 -6.51
C ALA A 547 14.02 -2.08 -7.78
N TYR A 548 15.27 -1.63 -7.94
CA TYR A 548 15.74 -0.89 -9.12
C TYR A 548 16.33 -1.79 -10.22
N ASP A 549 16.49 -3.09 -9.96
CA ASP A 549 17.13 -4.05 -10.87
C ASP A 549 18.58 -3.67 -11.26
N ASP A 550 19.32 -3.04 -10.34
CA ASP A 550 20.66 -2.47 -10.59
C ASP A 550 21.71 -3.56 -10.87
N ASP A 551 21.58 -4.72 -10.24
CA ASP A 551 22.44 -5.89 -10.39
C ASP A 551 21.83 -6.98 -11.30
N GLY A 552 20.70 -6.68 -11.93
CA GLY A 552 19.93 -7.62 -12.75
C GLY A 552 19.20 -8.71 -11.96
N SER A 553 19.15 -8.64 -10.62
CA SER A 553 18.50 -9.64 -9.76
C SER A 553 17.00 -9.78 -10.03
N GLN A 554 16.29 -8.67 -10.22
CA GLN A 554 14.87 -8.70 -10.53
C GLN A 554 14.63 -9.30 -11.92
N THR A 555 15.48 -8.99 -12.90
CA THR A 555 15.43 -9.64 -14.21
C THR A 555 15.62 -11.15 -14.10
N ARG A 556 16.64 -11.61 -13.37
CA ARG A 556 16.88 -13.05 -13.16
C ARG A 556 15.68 -13.74 -12.52
N LEU A 557 15.09 -13.11 -11.48
CA LEU A 557 13.93 -13.69 -10.82
C LEU A 557 12.69 -13.73 -11.74
N VAL A 558 12.49 -12.70 -12.56
CA VAL A 558 11.40 -12.68 -13.56
C VAL A 558 11.60 -13.80 -14.60
N ASP A 559 12.82 -14.02 -15.07
CA ASP A 559 13.15 -15.11 -16.00
C ASP A 559 12.93 -16.48 -15.35
N LEU A 560 13.28 -16.62 -14.07
CA LEU A 560 13.04 -17.82 -13.28
C LEU A 560 11.55 -18.11 -13.11
N TRP A 561 10.74 -17.09 -12.86
CA TRP A 561 9.28 -17.21 -12.82
C TRP A 561 8.72 -17.66 -14.18
N GLY A 562 9.22 -17.11 -15.29
CA GLY A 562 8.88 -17.59 -16.63
C GLY A 562 9.24 -19.07 -16.84
N ARG A 563 10.43 -19.50 -16.36
CA ARG A 563 10.82 -20.92 -16.43
C ARG A 563 9.91 -21.81 -15.61
N LEU A 564 9.64 -21.47 -14.34
CA LEU A 564 8.71 -22.23 -13.49
C LEU A 564 7.32 -22.32 -14.09
N ALA A 565 6.80 -21.22 -14.65
CA ALA A 565 5.51 -21.21 -15.30
C ALA A 565 5.47 -22.13 -16.53
N ALA A 566 6.55 -22.20 -17.31
CA ALA A 566 6.65 -23.14 -18.43
C ALA A 566 6.57 -24.60 -17.98
N GLU A 567 7.23 -24.97 -16.87
CA GLU A 567 7.21 -26.35 -16.33
C GLU A 567 5.80 -26.76 -15.87
N PHE A 568 5.06 -25.83 -15.28
CA PHE A 568 3.73 -26.08 -14.73
C PHE A 568 2.57 -25.62 -15.62
N ALA A 569 2.82 -25.13 -16.82
CA ALA A 569 1.82 -24.48 -17.69
C ALA A 569 0.57 -25.34 -17.96
N THR A 570 0.71 -26.66 -17.96
CA THR A 570 -0.38 -27.61 -18.22
C THR A 570 -0.91 -28.32 -16.97
N ASN A 571 -0.36 -28.01 -15.79
CA ASN A 571 -0.61 -28.75 -14.56
C ASN A 571 -1.74 -28.11 -13.73
N SER A 572 -2.95 -28.66 -13.83
CA SER A 572 -4.12 -28.18 -13.09
C SER A 572 -4.09 -28.42 -11.57
N ALA A 573 -3.10 -29.14 -11.04
CA ALA A 573 -2.87 -29.20 -9.60
C ALA A 573 -2.30 -27.89 -9.04
N ILE A 574 -1.65 -27.08 -9.86
CA ILE A 574 -1.22 -25.73 -9.46
C ILE A 574 -2.45 -24.83 -9.36
N ALA A 575 -2.73 -24.33 -8.16
CA ALA A 575 -3.75 -23.32 -7.91
C ALA A 575 -3.28 -21.92 -8.35
N GLY A 576 -1.97 -21.68 -8.36
CA GLY A 576 -1.37 -20.45 -8.85
C GLY A 576 0.04 -20.21 -8.33
N PHE A 577 0.61 -19.09 -8.76
CA PHE A 577 1.96 -18.66 -8.42
C PHE A 577 1.91 -17.46 -7.48
N HIS A 578 2.49 -17.59 -6.29
CA HIS A 578 2.61 -16.51 -5.32
C HIS A 578 4.00 -15.88 -5.42
N LEU A 579 4.04 -14.67 -6.00
CA LEU A 579 5.24 -14.12 -6.63
C LEU A 579 6.38 -13.79 -5.67
N LEU A 580 6.04 -13.27 -4.50
CA LEU A 580 7.00 -12.91 -3.47
C LEU A 580 6.27 -12.80 -2.15
N ASP A 581 6.62 -13.69 -1.23
CA ASP A 581 6.16 -13.69 0.15
C ASP A 581 6.78 -12.53 0.93
N ASP A 582 5.97 -11.87 1.75
CA ASP A 582 6.43 -10.87 2.71
C ASP A 582 7.39 -9.81 2.11
N PRO A 583 6.98 -9.07 1.04
CA PRO A 583 7.87 -8.18 0.29
C PRO A 583 8.47 -7.05 1.14
N ARG A 584 9.80 -7.02 1.24
CA ARG A 584 10.59 -6.01 1.99
C ARG A 584 11.43 -5.15 1.04
N LEU A 585 10.78 -4.55 0.03
CA LEU A 585 11.48 -3.73 -0.95
C LEU A 585 11.92 -2.38 -0.36
N GLY A 586 13.22 -2.24 -0.12
CA GLY A 586 13.93 -0.99 0.15
C GLY A 586 13.42 -0.15 1.35
N GLY A 587 14.06 1.01 1.57
CA GLY A 587 13.77 1.91 2.69
C GLY A 587 12.97 3.17 2.34
N GLU A 588 12.34 3.23 1.15
CA GLU A 588 11.71 4.47 0.65
C GLU A 588 10.23 4.30 0.25
N PRO A 589 9.32 3.87 1.15
CA PRO A 589 7.89 3.91 0.88
C PRO A 589 7.42 5.38 0.74
N PRO A 590 6.48 5.71 -0.18
CA PRO A 590 5.69 4.82 -1.05
C PRO A 590 6.36 4.31 -2.34
N LEU A 591 7.56 4.79 -2.67
CA LEU A 591 8.21 4.50 -3.95
C LEU A 591 8.54 3.01 -4.09
N THR A 592 9.16 2.42 -3.07
CA THR A 592 9.61 1.03 -3.13
C THR A 592 8.48 0.02 -2.89
N SER A 593 7.63 0.24 -1.87
CA SER A 593 6.52 -0.66 -1.53
C SER A 593 5.33 -0.58 -2.50
N GLY A 594 5.13 0.56 -3.16
CA GLY A 594 4.05 0.73 -4.14
C GLY A 594 4.55 0.57 -5.58
N LEU A 595 5.22 1.61 -6.08
CA LEU A 595 5.52 1.74 -7.51
C LEU A 595 6.50 0.68 -8.03
N LEU A 596 7.62 0.45 -7.34
CA LEU A 596 8.64 -0.52 -7.77
C LEU A 596 8.20 -1.97 -7.53
N LEU A 597 7.45 -2.24 -6.45
CA LEU A 597 6.83 -3.54 -6.23
C LEU A 597 5.84 -3.89 -7.35
N GLY A 598 4.96 -2.95 -7.71
CA GLY A 598 4.03 -3.12 -8.83
C GLY A 598 4.74 -3.37 -10.17
N ARG A 599 5.86 -2.69 -10.43
CA ARG A 599 6.68 -2.96 -11.61
C ARG A 599 7.24 -4.39 -11.62
N PHE A 600 7.75 -4.87 -10.50
CA PHE A 600 8.23 -6.26 -10.40
C PHE A 600 7.09 -7.26 -10.69
N TYR A 601 5.93 -7.07 -10.05
CA TYR A 601 4.78 -7.95 -10.26
C TYR A 601 4.31 -7.97 -11.71
N ASP A 602 4.19 -6.81 -12.38
CA ASP A 602 3.80 -6.77 -13.79
C ASP A 602 4.80 -7.50 -14.70
N ARG A 603 6.11 -7.33 -14.44
CA ARG A 603 7.15 -8.05 -15.20
C ARG A 603 7.04 -9.56 -15.01
N ALA A 604 6.88 -10.02 -13.76
CA ALA A 604 6.75 -11.44 -13.45
C ALA A 604 5.45 -12.03 -14.05
N VAL A 605 4.33 -11.33 -13.93
CA VAL A 605 3.04 -11.71 -14.54
C VAL A 605 3.20 -11.86 -16.05
N ARG A 606 3.80 -10.89 -16.75
CA ARG A 606 4.04 -10.97 -18.20
C ARG A 606 4.92 -12.15 -18.59
N ALA A 607 5.97 -12.43 -17.82
CA ALA A 607 6.86 -13.57 -18.07
C ALA A 607 6.12 -14.91 -17.87
N ILE A 608 5.30 -15.02 -16.82
CA ILE A 608 4.46 -16.19 -16.55
C ILE A 608 3.48 -16.40 -17.71
N ARG A 609 2.74 -15.36 -18.12
CA ARG A 609 1.79 -15.45 -19.23
C ARG A 609 2.44 -15.85 -20.54
N ALA A 610 3.58 -15.23 -20.87
CA ALA A 610 4.33 -15.57 -22.08
C ALA A 610 4.77 -17.05 -22.08
N ALA A 611 5.17 -17.59 -20.92
CA ALA A 611 5.55 -18.99 -20.78
C ALA A 611 4.35 -19.95 -20.88
N GLU A 612 3.24 -19.61 -20.25
CA GLU A 612 1.99 -20.39 -20.31
C GLU A 612 1.41 -20.43 -21.73
N ASP A 613 1.42 -19.30 -22.43
CA ASP A 613 0.93 -19.18 -23.81
C ASP A 613 1.83 -19.93 -24.82
N ALA A 614 3.14 -20.00 -24.54
CA ALA A 614 4.09 -20.72 -25.38
C ALA A 614 4.00 -22.25 -25.22
N ALA A 615 3.48 -22.74 -24.08
CA ALA A 615 3.36 -24.15 -23.81
C ALA A 615 2.14 -24.77 -24.53
N ALA A 616 2.35 -25.88 -25.23
CA ALA A 616 1.26 -26.58 -25.91
C ALA A 616 0.24 -27.13 -24.90
N GLY A 617 -0.99 -26.62 -24.96
CA GLY A 617 -2.04 -26.96 -23.99
C GLY A 617 -1.90 -26.25 -22.64
N GLY A 618 -0.98 -25.27 -22.55
CA GLY A 618 -0.85 -24.40 -21.41
C GLY A 618 -2.12 -23.58 -21.17
N PHE A 619 -2.36 -23.21 -19.92
CA PHE A 619 -3.44 -22.32 -19.56
C PHE A 619 -2.99 -21.31 -18.50
N PRO A 620 -3.62 -20.12 -18.42
CA PRO A 620 -3.13 -19.11 -17.50
C PRO A 620 -3.56 -19.39 -16.06
N HIS A 621 -2.61 -19.57 -15.16
CA HIS A 621 -2.86 -19.79 -13.74
C HIS A 621 -3.15 -18.46 -13.01
N PRO A 622 -3.93 -18.48 -11.91
CA PRO A 622 -4.00 -17.34 -11.01
C PRO A 622 -2.62 -16.92 -10.50
N VAL A 623 -2.39 -15.60 -10.38
CA VAL A 623 -1.16 -15.05 -9.81
C VAL A 623 -1.48 -14.34 -8.52
N PHE A 624 -0.85 -14.80 -7.43
CA PHE A 624 -1.02 -14.29 -6.09
C PHE A 624 0.03 -13.20 -5.83
N VAL A 625 -0.41 -12.06 -5.30
CA VAL A 625 0.43 -10.91 -4.98
C VAL A 625 0.16 -10.41 -3.56
N GLU A 626 1.21 -9.97 -2.87
CA GLU A 626 1.13 -9.45 -1.52
C GLU A 626 1.39 -7.94 -1.47
N PRO A 627 0.78 -7.19 -0.53
CA PRO A 627 1.30 -5.89 -0.14
C PRO A 627 2.66 -6.05 0.57
N SER A 628 3.37 -4.97 0.87
CA SER A 628 4.62 -5.07 1.63
C SER A 628 4.44 -5.78 2.99
N ALA A 629 5.51 -6.39 3.47
CA ALA A 629 5.62 -6.95 4.82
C ALA A 629 5.34 -5.95 5.97
N THR A 630 5.23 -4.65 5.69
CA THR A 630 4.78 -3.67 6.69
C THR A 630 3.27 -3.72 6.93
N TRP A 631 2.49 -4.28 6.00
CA TRP A 631 1.03 -4.39 6.08
C TRP A 631 0.53 -4.99 7.41
N PRO A 632 1.06 -6.13 7.89
CA PRO A 632 0.61 -6.72 9.16
C PRO A 632 1.05 -5.91 10.39
N ALA A 633 2.17 -5.16 10.30
CA ALA A 633 2.82 -4.51 11.44
C ALA A 633 2.26 -3.11 11.76
N ILE A 634 2.06 -2.28 10.74
CA ILE A 634 1.63 -0.87 10.89
C ILE A 634 0.19 -0.63 10.40
N GLY A 635 -0.42 -1.63 9.78
CA GLY A 635 -1.81 -1.61 9.33
C GLY A 635 -2.10 -0.69 8.15
N VAL A 636 -1.10 0.00 7.62
CA VAL A 636 -1.16 0.64 6.30
C VAL A 636 0.19 0.45 5.67
N ASP A 637 0.21 -0.14 4.49
CA ASP A 637 1.27 0.06 3.53
C ASP A 637 0.68 0.67 2.26
N VAL A 638 1.53 1.25 1.40
CA VAL A 638 1.15 1.65 0.06
C VAL A 638 1.36 0.46 -0.88
N PRO A 639 0.29 -0.27 -1.26
CA PRO A 639 0.40 -1.38 -2.20
C PRO A 639 0.72 -0.88 -3.61
N PRO A 640 1.00 -1.81 -4.56
CA PRO A 640 1.00 -1.48 -5.98
C PRO A 640 -0.22 -0.64 -6.38
N PRO A 641 -0.05 0.43 -7.17
CA PRO A 641 -1.17 1.28 -7.56
C PRO A 641 -2.14 0.56 -8.52
N PRO A 642 -3.44 0.90 -8.52
CA PRO A 642 -4.38 0.38 -9.52
C PRO A 642 -3.84 0.59 -10.94
N GLY A 643 -3.96 -0.45 -11.79
CA GLY A 643 -3.41 -0.45 -13.13
C GLY A 643 -1.90 -0.75 -13.22
N PHE A 644 -1.26 -1.23 -12.15
CA PHE A 644 0.13 -1.69 -12.23
C PHE A 644 0.30 -2.85 -13.23
N THR A 645 -0.75 -3.64 -13.45
CA THR A 645 -0.83 -4.69 -14.47
C THR A 645 -2.27 -4.80 -15.01
N ASP A 646 -2.41 -5.31 -16.23
CA ASP A 646 -3.70 -5.52 -16.92
C ASP A 646 -4.21 -6.97 -16.78
N ASP A 647 -3.52 -7.81 -16.02
CA ASP A 647 -3.88 -9.22 -15.87
C ASP A 647 -5.19 -9.39 -15.07
N PRO A 648 -6.19 -10.11 -15.61
CA PRO A 648 -7.47 -10.29 -14.94
C PRO A 648 -7.48 -11.43 -13.92
N ARG A 649 -6.35 -12.15 -13.72
CA ARG A 649 -6.27 -13.36 -12.89
C ARG A 649 -5.43 -13.15 -11.64
N LEU A 650 -5.47 -11.93 -11.11
CA LEU A 650 -4.81 -11.56 -9.86
C LEU A 650 -5.60 -12.06 -8.65
N VAL A 651 -4.84 -12.47 -7.63
CA VAL A 651 -5.33 -12.77 -6.29
C VAL A 651 -4.50 -11.96 -5.30
N PHE A 652 -5.11 -11.03 -4.57
CA PHE A 652 -4.44 -10.44 -3.41
C PHE A 652 -4.37 -11.48 -2.29
N ALA A 653 -3.16 -11.65 -1.76
CA ALA A 653 -2.83 -12.69 -0.82
C ALA A 653 -2.30 -12.17 0.52
N PRO A 654 -2.85 -11.10 1.16
CA PRO A 654 -2.22 -10.51 2.33
C PRO A 654 -2.16 -11.50 3.51
N PRO A 655 -1.05 -11.54 4.27
CA PRO A 655 -1.00 -12.26 5.52
C PRO A 655 -1.87 -11.55 6.56
N SER A 656 -2.62 -12.31 7.37
CA SER A 656 -3.37 -11.76 8.49
C SER A 656 -2.52 -11.83 9.75
N GLY A 657 -1.76 -10.76 10.02
CA GLY A 657 -1.05 -10.63 11.29
C GLY A 657 -1.98 -10.14 12.40
N GLU A 658 -1.95 -10.82 13.55
CA GLU A 658 -1.88 -10.10 14.81
C GLU A 658 -0.40 -9.90 15.10
N THR A 659 0.03 -8.64 15.24
CA THR A 659 1.39 -8.33 15.66
C THR A 659 1.69 -9.01 16.99
N ASP A 660 2.74 -9.83 17.01
CA ASP A 660 3.38 -10.28 18.23
C ASP A 660 3.53 -9.12 19.21
N GLY A 661 3.17 -9.39 20.45
CA GLY A 661 3.13 -8.42 21.52
C GLY A 661 4.44 -7.67 21.69
N LEU A 662 4.41 -6.38 21.40
CA LEU A 662 4.93 -5.42 22.37
C LEU A 662 4.00 -5.51 23.59
N GLU A 663 4.39 -6.38 24.53
CA GLU A 663 3.89 -6.55 25.89
C GLU A 663 2.52 -5.92 26.22
N GLY A 664 1.49 -6.77 26.35
CA GLY A 664 0.51 -6.59 27.42
C GLY A 664 -0.91 -6.15 27.07
N ASP A 665 -1.32 -6.04 25.81
CA ASP A 665 -2.73 -5.83 25.51
C ASP A 665 -3.16 -6.46 24.17
N ALA A 666 -3.91 -7.57 24.25
CA ALA A 666 -4.64 -8.15 23.12
C ALA A 666 -5.66 -7.18 22.47
N GLY A 667 -5.82 -5.96 23.02
CA GLY A 667 -6.64 -4.89 22.50
C GLY A 667 -5.90 -3.74 21.78
N ALA A 668 -4.56 -3.76 21.67
CA ALA A 668 -3.77 -2.57 21.29
C ALA A 668 -3.07 -2.63 19.92
N GLY A 669 -3.42 -3.57 19.04
CA GLY A 669 -2.97 -3.54 17.63
C GLY A 669 -3.43 -2.26 16.91
N THR A 670 -2.60 -1.73 16.01
CA THR A 670 -2.94 -0.54 15.19
C THR A 670 -4.16 -0.78 14.30
N LEU A 671 -4.40 -2.03 13.91
CA LEU A 671 -5.57 -2.52 13.20
C LEU A 671 -6.15 -3.77 13.87
N ARG A 672 -7.47 -3.85 13.99
CA ARG A 672 -8.18 -5.10 14.33
C ARG A 672 -8.31 -6.00 13.10
N LEU A 673 -8.30 -7.33 13.31
CA LEU A 673 -8.47 -8.34 12.26
C LEU A 673 -9.63 -8.05 11.28
N GLY A 674 -10.84 -7.82 11.82
CA GLY A 674 -12.02 -7.54 10.98
C GLY A 674 -11.90 -6.24 10.17
N ARG A 675 -11.08 -5.27 10.63
CA ARG A 675 -10.78 -4.05 9.87
C ARG A 675 -9.75 -4.32 8.78
N GLY A 676 -8.66 -5.03 9.11
CA GLY A 676 -7.64 -5.42 8.14
C GLY A 676 -8.25 -6.21 6.97
N LEU A 677 -9.19 -7.11 7.26
CA LEU A 677 -9.91 -7.86 6.24
C LEU A 677 -10.81 -6.99 5.37
N ALA A 678 -11.60 -6.09 5.98
CA ALA A 678 -12.45 -5.17 5.24
C ALA A 678 -11.64 -4.23 4.32
N LEU A 679 -10.43 -3.83 4.74
CA LEU A 679 -9.50 -3.07 3.91
C LEU A 679 -8.92 -3.93 2.77
N ALA A 680 -8.58 -5.19 3.04
CA ALA A 680 -8.10 -6.12 2.02
C ALA A 680 -9.17 -6.42 0.96
N GLU A 681 -10.44 -6.55 1.34
CA GLU A 681 -11.56 -6.71 0.39
C GLU A 681 -11.71 -5.49 -0.52
N ARG A 682 -11.61 -4.27 0.03
CA ARG A 682 -11.61 -3.05 -0.76
C ARG A 682 -10.41 -2.98 -1.70
N LEU A 683 -9.23 -3.34 -1.21
CA LEU A 683 -8.01 -3.38 -2.02
C LEU A 683 -8.16 -4.34 -3.20
N ALA A 684 -8.67 -5.54 -2.96
CA ALA A 684 -8.92 -6.53 -4.00
C ALA A 684 -9.96 -6.02 -5.02
N ALA A 685 -11.05 -5.39 -4.54
CA ALA A 685 -12.07 -4.80 -5.41
C ALA A 685 -11.54 -3.66 -6.29
N ASP A 686 -10.71 -2.75 -5.74
CA ASP A 686 -10.08 -1.64 -6.48
C ASP A 686 -9.19 -2.12 -7.63
N HIS A 687 -8.68 -3.34 -7.54
CA HIS A 687 -7.83 -3.98 -8.54
C HIS A 687 -8.56 -5.02 -9.39
N GLY A 688 -9.85 -5.26 -9.16
CA GLY A 688 -10.60 -6.34 -9.83
C GLY A 688 -10.05 -7.74 -9.57
N ALA A 689 -9.38 -7.94 -8.43
CA ALA A 689 -8.68 -9.17 -8.05
C ALA A 689 -9.49 -9.98 -7.04
N ALA A 690 -9.23 -11.29 -6.98
CA ALA A 690 -9.75 -12.13 -5.89
C ALA A 690 -8.97 -11.88 -4.59
N LEU A 691 -9.52 -12.30 -3.44
CA LEU A 691 -8.86 -12.22 -2.14
C LEU A 691 -8.65 -13.62 -1.55
N TRP A 692 -7.47 -13.87 -1.01
CA TRP A 692 -7.11 -15.10 -0.30
C TRP A 692 -6.15 -14.77 0.85
N ILE A 693 -6.21 -15.47 1.98
CA ILE A 693 -5.35 -15.15 3.14
C ILE A 693 -4.12 -16.07 3.11
N SER A 694 -2.93 -15.52 2.82
CA SER A 694 -1.72 -16.35 2.66
C SER A 694 -1.26 -17.02 3.94
N GLU A 695 -1.39 -16.31 5.06
CA GLU A 695 -0.94 -16.77 6.37
C GLU A 695 -1.88 -16.28 7.46
N TRP A 696 -2.27 -17.18 8.36
CA TRP A 696 -3.09 -16.84 9.52
C TRP A 696 -2.93 -17.87 10.64
N GLY A 697 -3.30 -17.49 11.86
CA GLY A 697 -3.43 -18.41 13.00
C GLY A 697 -2.16 -18.71 13.79
N ALA A 698 -0.98 -18.32 13.31
CA ALA A 698 0.31 -18.59 13.95
C ALA A 698 0.37 -18.18 15.44
N ALA A 699 0.14 -16.89 15.71
CA ALA A 699 0.24 -16.33 17.07
C ALA A 699 -0.76 -16.98 18.04
N ALA A 700 -1.98 -17.24 17.55
CA ALA A 700 -3.04 -17.84 18.34
C ALA A 700 -2.76 -19.33 18.65
N ASP A 701 -2.18 -20.08 17.70
CA ASP A 701 -1.75 -21.47 17.92
C ASP A 701 -0.60 -21.54 18.93
N VAL A 702 0.42 -20.69 18.79
CA VAL A 702 1.55 -20.59 19.72
C VAL A 702 1.08 -20.19 21.12
N ALA A 703 0.11 -19.28 21.23
CA ALA A 703 -0.47 -18.86 22.50
C ALA A 703 -1.45 -19.89 23.10
N GLY A 704 -1.87 -20.90 22.32
CA GLY A 704 -2.97 -21.79 22.69
C GLY A 704 -4.32 -21.08 22.84
N ASP A 705 -4.50 -19.92 22.21
CA ASP A 705 -5.75 -19.15 22.23
C ASP A 705 -6.68 -19.64 21.11
N GLY A 706 -7.36 -20.75 21.38
CA GLY A 706 -8.27 -21.29 20.39
C GLY A 706 -9.61 -20.55 20.29
N GLU A 707 -9.95 -19.66 21.24
CA GLU A 707 -11.06 -18.72 21.05
C GLU A 707 -10.73 -17.72 19.95
N LEU A 708 -9.51 -17.17 19.97
CA LEU A 708 -9.01 -16.33 18.90
C LEU A 708 -8.99 -17.08 17.56
N LEU A 709 -8.48 -18.31 17.50
CA LEU A 709 -8.51 -19.12 16.27
C LEU A 709 -9.94 -19.31 15.74
N ARG A 710 -10.91 -19.59 16.61
CA ARG A 710 -12.33 -19.70 16.23
C ARG A 710 -12.89 -18.38 15.72
N ARG A 711 -12.53 -17.24 16.35
CA ARG A 711 -12.94 -15.91 15.88
C ARG A 711 -12.33 -15.60 14.52
N GLN A 712 -11.06 -15.89 14.29
CA GLN A 712 -10.39 -15.71 13.00
C GLN A 712 -11.06 -16.54 11.90
N ALA A 713 -11.35 -17.81 12.20
CA ALA A 713 -12.07 -18.70 11.29
C ALA A 713 -13.50 -18.24 10.98
N ALA A 714 -14.24 -17.79 12.00
CA ALA A 714 -15.59 -17.26 11.82
C ALA A 714 -15.60 -15.98 10.98
N VAL A 715 -14.61 -15.10 11.15
CA VAL A 715 -14.44 -13.91 10.31
C VAL A 715 -14.12 -14.32 8.86
N ALA A 716 -13.23 -15.29 8.62
CA ALA A 716 -12.97 -15.78 7.27
C ALA A 716 -14.22 -16.40 6.62
N ASP A 717 -15.05 -17.13 7.38
CA ASP A 717 -16.32 -17.70 6.92
C ASP A 717 -17.36 -16.59 6.59
N ASP A 718 -17.50 -15.60 7.48
CA ASP A 718 -18.36 -14.43 7.28
C ASP A 718 -17.89 -13.52 6.16
N HIS A 719 -16.69 -13.72 5.63
CA HIS A 719 -16.16 -13.07 4.43
C HIS A 719 -16.08 -14.02 3.21
N ARG A 720 -16.42 -15.31 3.39
CA ARG A 720 -16.32 -16.39 2.38
C ARG A 720 -14.92 -16.54 1.79
N LEU A 721 -13.91 -16.42 2.64
CA LEU A 721 -12.51 -16.46 2.23
C LEU A 721 -11.89 -17.84 2.50
N GLY A 722 -10.98 -18.19 1.59
CA GLY A 722 -9.99 -19.24 1.78
C GLY A 722 -8.72 -18.68 2.43
N GLY A 723 -7.82 -19.58 2.81
CA GLY A 723 -6.50 -19.21 3.28
C GLY A 723 -5.64 -20.41 3.64
N ALA A 724 -4.34 -20.18 3.82
CA ALA A 724 -3.40 -21.17 4.34
C ALA A 724 -3.03 -20.83 5.78
N PHE A 725 -3.29 -21.78 6.68
CA PHE A 725 -2.92 -21.66 8.08
C PHE A 725 -1.41 -21.78 8.24
N TRP A 726 -0.82 -20.88 9.02
CA TRP A 726 0.60 -20.93 9.36
C TRP A 726 0.81 -21.74 10.62
N ARG A 727 1.68 -22.75 10.56
CA ARG A 727 2.06 -23.55 11.72
C ARG A 727 3.58 -23.47 11.91
N ASP A 728 4.01 -23.11 13.11
CA ASP A 728 5.42 -23.15 13.49
C ASP A 728 5.89 -24.62 13.63
N PRO A 729 6.94 -25.06 12.93
CA PRO A 729 7.58 -26.37 13.16
C PRO A 729 8.21 -26.50 14.56
N GLY A 730 8.33 -25.40 15.31
CA GLY A 730 8.86 -25.34 16.66
C GLY A 730 8.01 -26.06 17.71
N CYS A 731 8.11 -27.38 17.76
CA CYS A 731 7.63 -28.19 18.88
C CYS A 731 8.43 -27.90 20.17
N ALA A 732 8.15 -26.79 20.84
CA ALA A 732 8.57 -26.56 22.21
C ALA A 732 7.34 -26.62 23.12
N PRO A 733 7.37 -27.39 24.23
CA PRO A 733 6.34 -27.23 25.25
C PRO A 733 6.36 -25.77 25.74
N PRO A 734 5.19 -25.23 26.15
CA PRO A 734 5.16 -23.90 26.76
C PRO A 734 6.17 -23.82 27.90
N PRO A 735 6.80 -22.66 28.14
CA PRO A 735 7.73 -22.52 29.25
C PRO A 735 7.00 -22.89 30.56
N ALA A 736 7.44 -23.98 31.18
CA ALA A 736 6.91 -24.42 32.47
C ALA A 736 7.04 -23.26 33.49
N PRO A 737 6.04 -23.07 34.38
CA PRO A 737 6.12 -22.04 35.42
C PRO A 737 7.40 -22.23 36.25
N ALA A 738 8.05 -21.11 36.57
CA ALA A 738 9.37 -21.05 37.18
C ALA A 738 9.48 -21.92 38.44
N GLY A 739 10.04 -23.12 38.29
CA GLY A 739 10.39 -24.05 39.35
C GLY A 739 11.74 -24.73 39.03
N PRO A 740 12.50 -25.17 40.05
CA PRO A 740 13.85 -25.68 39.84
C PRO A 740 13.85 -27.00 39.07
N ARG A 741 14.60 -27.06 37.97
CA ARG A 741 14.75 -28.24 37.12
C ARG A 741 15.67 -29.28 37.75
N THR A 742 15.26 -30.55 37.75
CA THR A 742 16.19 -31.69 37.77
C THR A 742 16.21 -32.33 36.38
N SER A 743 17.41 -32.45 35.83
CA SER A 743 17.72 -33.06 34.54
C SER A 743 17.60 -34.58 34.59
N ALA A 744 16.60 -35.15 33.91
CA ALA A 744 16.64 -36.47 33.29
C ALA A 744 15.31 -36.71 32.55
N ASP A 745 15.42 -37.20 31.31
CA ASP A 745 14.39 -37.87 30.52
C ASP A 745 13.12 -37.09 30.13
N VAL A 746 13.21 -36.34 29.02
CA VAL A 746 12.04 -36.08 28.16
C VAL A 746 12.42 -36.49 26.73
N PRO A 747 11.84 -37.56 26.15
CA PRO A 747 12.10 -37.93 24.76
C PRO A 747 11.61 -36.85 23.80
N LEU A 748 12.44 -36.53 22.80
CA LEU A 748 12.13 -35.65 21.66
C LEU A 748 11.28 -36.36 20.59
N ASP A 749 10.30 -37.17 21.00
CA ASP A 749 9.41 -37.89 20.09
C ASP A 749 7.98 -37.37 20.26
N GLY A 750 7.48 -36.60 19.29
CA GLY A 750 6.09 -36.12 19.37
C GLY A 750 5.53 -35.32 18.19
N CYS A 751 6.28 -35.10 17.11
CA CYS A 751 5.78 -34.30 15.98
C CYS A 751 5.57 -35.17 14.74
N ALA A 752 4.54 -36.02 14.84
CA ALA A 752 3.84 -36.56 13.69
C ALA A 752 2.62 -35.67 13.42
N LEU A 753 2.40 -35.30 12.16
CA LEU A 753 1.14 -34.68 11.69
C LEU A 753 -0.10 -35.54 11.97
N GLY A 754 0.09 -36.79 12.41
CA GLY A 754 -0.94 -37.74 12.84
C GLY A 754 -1.13 -37.91 14.36
N GLU A 755 -0.07 -37.94 15.19
CA GLU A 755 -0.19 -38.43 16.58
C GLU A 755 -0.33 -37.32 17.64
N GLY A 756 0.19 -36.12 17.40
CA GLY A 756 0.05 -34.97 18.32
C GLY A 756 -1.16 -34.06 18.04
N VAL A 757 -1.89 -34.32 16.96
CA VAL A 757 -2.94 -33.42 16.40
C VAL A 757 -4.36 -33.96 16.62
N ALA A 758 -4.50 -35.16 17.18
CA ALA A 758 -5.79 -35.69 17.58
C ALA A 758 -6.29 -34.94 18.84
N GLY A 759 -6.98 -33.81 18.64
CA GLY A 759 -7.70 -33.10 19.70
C GLY A 759 -7.31 -31.64 19.98
N SER A 760 -6.41 -31.01 19.20
CA SER A 760 -6.11 -29.58 19.38
C SER A 760 -7.20 -28.68 18.79
N GLU A 761 -7.35 -27.47 19.34
CA GLU A 761 -8.36 -26.50 18.88
C GLU A 761 -8.08 -26.01 17.46
N ALA A 762 -6.80 -25.85 17.08
CA ALA A 762 -6.38 -25.60 15.71
C ALA A 762 -6.82 -26.71 14.75
N ALA A 763 -6.69 -27.98 15.14
CA ALA A 763 -7.14 -29.10 14.31
C ALA A 763 -8.66 -29.09 14.11
N ALA A 764 -9.43 -28.75 15.15
CA ALA A 764 -10.88 -28.61 15.04
C ALA A 764 -11.28 -27.46 14.11
N VAL A 765 -10.59 -26.32 14.19
CA VAL A 765 -10.83 -25.15 13.34
C VAL A 765 -10.48 -25.43 11.87
N LEU A 766 -9.35 -26.12 11.61
CA LEU A 766 -8.94 -26.50 10.25
C LEU A 766 -9.86 -27.54 9.63
N ASN A 767 -10.38 -28.45 10.44
CA ASN A 767 -11.25 -29.53 9.99
C ASN A 767 -12.72 -29.11 9.79
N ARG A 768 -13.07 -27.84 10.02
CA ARG A 768 -14.46 -27.36 9.97
C ARG A 768 -15.09 -27.55 8.59
N SER A 769 -16.39 -27.79 8.55
CA SER A 769 -17.15 -27.96 7.31
C SER A 769 -17.08 -26.72 6.43
N TYR A 770 -16.99 -26.89 5.11
CA TYR A 770 -17.02 -25.76 4.17
C TYR A 770 -17.33 -26.22 2.73
N PRO A 771 -17.86 -25.33 1.87
CA PRO A 771 -17.94 -25.61 0.44
C PRO A 771 -16.56 -25.52 -0.19
N ARG A 772 -16.05 -26.61 -0.76
CA ARG A 772 -14.82 -26.58 -1.58
C ARG A 772 -15.08 -25.90 -2.92
N ALA A 773 -16.23 -26.17 -3.52
CA ALA A 773 -16.70 -25.50 -4.72
C ALA A 773 -18.21 -25.22 -4.62
N ALA A 774 -18.63 -24.01 -4.94
CA ALA A 774 -20.01 -23.57 -4.90
C ALA A 774 -20.41 -22.92 -6.23
N PRO A 775 -21.53 -23.30 -6.84
CA PRO A 775 -21.94 -22.74 -8.12
C PRO A 775 -22.44 -21.30 -7.96
N GLY A 776 -22.07 -20.43 -8.90
CA GLY A 776 -22.45 -19.02 -8.87
C GLY A 776 -21.84 -18.26 -7.68
N THR A 777 -22.63 -17.40 -7.05
CA THR A 777 -22.17 -16.54 -5.96
C THR A 777 -22.56 -17.11 -4.60
N LEU A 778 -21.57 -17.37 -3.75
CA LEU A 778 -21.78 -17.73 -2.34
C LEU A 778 -22.13 -16.46 -1.54
N ARG A 779 -23.28 -16.44 -0.88
CA ARG A 779 -23.78 -15.25 -0.14
C ARG A 779 -23.63 -15.38 1.36
N ARG A 780 -23.65 -16.59 1.90
CA ARG A 780 -23.49 -16.87 3.33
C ARG A 780 -22.72 -18.16 3.52
N LEU A 781 -21.82 -18.15 4.48
CA LEU A 781 -21.14 -19.32 5.02
C LEU A 781 -20.97 -19.12 6.52
N GLU A 782 -21.40 -20.10 7.29
CA GLU A 782 -21.17 -20.16 8.72
C GLU A 782 -20.86 -21.61 9.07
N SER A 783 -19.69 -21.86 9.68
CA SER A 783 -19.32 -23.19 10.17
C SER A 783 -18.90 -23.13 11.63
N ASP A 784 -19.49 -24.01 12.43
CA ASP A 784 -19.17 -24.15 13.85
C ASP A 784 -18.42 -25.47 14.07
N PRO A 785 -17.10 -25.45 14.32
CA PRO A 785 -16.31 -26.67 14.51
C PRO A 785 -16.66 -27.42 15.80
N VAL A 786 -17.25 -26.75 16.80
CA VAL A 786 -17.62 -27.36 18.10
C VAL A 786 -18.95 -28.07 17.97
N ARG A 787 -19.95 -27.40 17.37
CA ARG A 787 -21.27 -27.99 17.11
C ARG A 787 -21.29 -28.91 15.90
N ARG A 788 -20.24 -28.88 15.07
CA ARG A 788 -20.12 -29.58 13.78
C ARG A 788 -21.25 -29.25 12.80
N THR A 789 -21.77 -28.03 12.90
CA THR A 789 -22.85 -27.54 12.04
C THR A 789 -22.32 -26.59 10.99
N MET A 790 -22.96 -26.58 9.83
CA MET A 790 -22.67 -25.61 8.77
C MET A 790 -23.95 -25.12 8.13
N GLU A 791 -24.03 -23.83 7.83
CA GLU A 791 -25.03 -23.24 6.96
C GLU A 791 -24.36 -22.53 5.79
N LEU A 792 -24.81 -22.81 4.57
CA LEU A 792 -24.43 -22.06 3.38
C LEU A 792 -25.66 -21.64 2.57
N ALA A 793 -25.53 -20.49 1.91
CA ALA A 793 -26.51 -20.00 0.96
C ALA A 793 -25.81 -19.34 -0.22
N GLY A 794 -26.33 -19.55 -1.42
CA GLY A 794 -25.80 -18.96 -2.63
C GLY A 794 -26.85 -18.80 -3.71
N SER A 795 -26.43 -18.23 -4.83
CA SER A 795 -27.28 -18.06 -5.99
C SER A 795 -26.54 -18.43 -7.27
N ASN A 796 -27.12 -19.34 -8.05
CA ASN A 796 -26.61 -19.74 -9.36
C ASN A 796 -27.62 -19.36 -10.45
N ARG A 797 -27.24 -18.40 -11.31
CA ARG A 797 -28.05 -17.96 -12.45
C ARG A 797 -27.67 -18.66 -13.77
N GLN A 798 -26.66 -19.51 -13.77
CA GLN A 798 -26.16 -20.22 -14.96
C GLN A 798 -26.90 -21.55 -15.20
N THR A 799 -26.89 -22.06 -16.43
CA THR A 799 -27.51 -23.34 -16.83
C THR A 799 -26.57 -24.54 -16.68
N ALA A 800 -27.10 -25.66 -16.17
CA ALA A 800 -26.63 -27.07 -16.14
C ALA A 800 -25.13 -27.42 -15.95
N SER A 801 -24.18 -26.86 -16.69
CA SER A 801 -22.77 -27.30 -16.70
C SER A 801 -21.95 -26.88 -15.47
N SER A 802 -22.44 -25.89 -14.72
CA SER A 802 -21.74 -25.32 -13.55
C SER A 802 -22.44 -25.55 -12.22
N CYS A 803 -23.51 -26.37 -12.16
CA CYS A 803 -24.38 -26.44 -10.97
C CYS A 803 -23.83 -27.25 -9.80
N VAL A 804 -22.69 -27.93 -9.95
CA VAL A 804 -22.19 -28.86 -8.93
C VAL A 804 -21.71 -28.10 -7.70
N LEU A 805 -22.44 -28.25 -6.59
CA LEU A 805 -22.01 -27.90 -5.24
C LEU A 805 -21.17 -29.05 -4.67
N ASP A 806 -20.10 -28.74 -3.96
CA ASP A 806 -19.20 -29.71 -3.34
C ASP A 806 -18.75 -29.22 -1.97
N VAL A 807 -19.12 -29.98 -0.93
CA VAL A 807 -18.99 -29.61 0.48
C VAL A 807 -18.22 -30.68 1.25
N TRP A 808 -17.24 -30.24 2.03
CA TRP A 808 -16.56 -31.05 3.04
C TRP A 808 -17.31 -30.99 4.37
N VAL A 809 -17.46 -32.15 5.03
CA VAL A 809 -18.00 -32.27 6.38
C VAL A 809 -17.13 -33.24 7.20
N PRO A 810 -16.62 -32.86 8.38
CA PRO A 810 -15.75 -33.72 9.16
C PRO A 810 -16.50 -34.75 10.00
N GLY A 811 -15.83 -35.85 10.29
CA GLY A 811 -16.23 -36.80 11.33
C GLY A 811 -16.80 -38.12 10.81
N PRO A 812 -16.89 -39.13 11.69
CA PRO A 812 -17.22 -40.51 11.29
C PRO A 812 -18.72 -40.76 11.11
N VAL A 813 -19.58 -39.85 11.58
CA VAL A 813 -21.04 -39.99 11.53
C VAL A 813 -21.57 -39.34 10.27
N GLU A 814 -22.47 -40.02 9.56
CA GLU A 814 -23.12 -39.47 8.37
C GLU A 814 -23.91 -38.20 8.72
N PRO A 815 -23.68 -37.07 8.02
CA PRO A 815 -24.33 -35.81 8.34
C PRO A 815 -25.82 -35.79 7.98
N GLU A 816 -26.63 -35.11 8.79
CA GLU A 816 -28.00 -34.76 8.39
C GLU A 816 -27.94 -33.57 7.43
N VAL A 817 -28.33 -33.78 6.17
CA VAL A 817 -28.31 -32.74 5.13
C VAL A 817 -29.71 -32.20 4.88
N ARG A 818 -29.89 -30.89 5.06
CA ARG A 818 -31.10 -30.17 4.64
C ARG A 818 -30.76 -29.23 3.50
N ALA A 819 -31.29 -29.51 2.32
CA ALA A 819 -31.02 -28.73 1.12
C ALA A 819 -32.29 -28.15 0.52
N HIS A 820 -32.20 -26.92 0.04
CA HIS A 820 -33.23 -26.21 -0.72
C HIS A 820 -32.60 -25.67 -2.00
N GLY A 821 -33.23 -25.87 -3.16
CA GLY A 821 -32.67 -25.44 -4.45
C GLY A 821 -31.45 -26.25 -4.90
N VAL A 822 -31.16 -27.37 -4.24
CA VAL A 822 -30.12 -28.34 -4.61
C VAL A 822 -30.79 -29.66 -4.95
N ARG A 823 -30.62 -30.14 -6.18
CA ARG A 823 -31.12 -31.44 -6.65
C ARG A 823 -30.02 -32.49 -6.57
N ASP A 824 -30.43 -33.75 -6.59
CA ASP A 824 -29.51 -34.89 -6.71
C ASP A 824 -28.41 -34.88 -5.64
N VAL A 825 -28.81 -34.60 -4.39
CA VAL A 825 -27.89 -34.52 -3.25
C VAL A 825 -27.34 -35.92 -2.97
N LEU A 826 -26.02 -36.06 -3.00
CA LEU A 826 -25.29 -37.28 -2.73
C LEU A 826 -24.32 -37.05 -1.57
N THR A 827 -24.38 -37.93 -0.58
CA THR A 827 -23.42 -37.94 0.54
C THR A 827 -22.51 -39.15 0.37
N ARG A 828 -21.19 -38.93 0.32
CA ARG A 828 -20.18 -39.97 0.13
C ARG A 828 -19.19 -39.94 1.29
N ALA A 829 -19.00 -41.08 1.96
CA ALA A 829 -17.95 -41.25 2.95
C ALA A 829 -16.56 -41.15 2.29
N VAL A 830 -15.66 -40.43 2.93
CA VAL A 830 -14.26 -40.27 2.52
C VAL A 830 -13.37 -40.35 3.78
N PRO A 831 -12.05 -40.53 3.66
CA PRO A 831 -11.18 -40.50 4.83
C PRO A 831 -11.42 -39.24 5.68
N GLY A 832 -11.64 -39.43 6.98
CA GLY A 832 -11.85 -38.37 7.97
C GLY A 832 -13.20 -37.64 7.96
N GLY A 833 -14.09 -37.90 6.98
CA GLY A 833 -15.36 -37.19 6.87
C GLY A 833 -16.24 -37.61 5.71
N TRP A 834 -16.98 -36.64 5.17
CA TRP A 834 -17.99 -36.83 4.14
C TRP A 834 -17.90 -35.73 3.07
N ARG A 835 -18.26 -36.12 1.85
CA ARG A 835 -18.49 -35.23 0.71
C ARG A 835 -19.95 -35.16 0.40
N ILE A 836 -20.49 -33.95 0.40
CA ILE A 836 -21.85 -33.70 -0.06
C ILE A 836 -21.75 -33.00 -1.40
N THR A 837 -22.30 -33.63 -2.44
CA THR A 837 -22.42 -33.04 -3.77
C THR A 837 -23.87 -32.92 -4.19
N GLY A 838 -24.17 -32.01 -5.11
CA GLY A 838 -25.52 -31.86 -5.68
C GLY A 838 -25.58 -30.73 -6.69
N CYS A 839 -26.64 -30.69 -7.50
CA CYS A 839 -26.83 -29.67 -8.53
C CYS A 839 -27.65 -28.50 -7.98
N ALA A 840 -27.02 -27.37 -7.68
CA ALA A 840 -27.67 -26.16 -7.17
C ALA A 840 -27.97 -25.15 -8.27
N THR A 841 -29.23 -24.73 -8.35
CA THR A 841 -29.75 -23.82 -9.39
C THR A 841 -30.70 -22.79 -8.78
N GLY A 842 -30.64 -21.55 -9.25
CA GLY A 842 -31.39 -20.45 -8.64
C GLY A 842 -30.82 -20.10 -7.27
N GLU A 843 -31.67 -19.67 -6.35
CA GLU A 843 -31.30 -19.48 -4.94
C GLU A 843 -31.25 -20.84 -4.25
N TYR A 844 -30.14 -21.14 -3.57
CA TYR A 844 -29.95 -22.40 -2.88
C TYR A 844 -29.47 -22.21 -1.45
N ARG A 845 -29.80 -23.18 -0.60
CA ARG A 845 -29.35 -23.27 0.79
C ARG A 845 -29.02 -24.71 1.12
N LEU A 846 -27.98 -24.91 1.91
CA LEU A 846 -27.62 -26.22 2.44
C LEU A 846 -27.21 -26.05 3.90
N ALA A 847 -27.79 -26.87 4.77
CA ALA A 847 -27.45 -26.96 6.17
C ALA A 847 -27.05 -28.39 6.53
N VAL A 848 -26.01 -28.51 7.36
CA VAL A 848 -25.43 -29.78 7.82
C VAL A 848 -25.44 -29.80 9.34
N ARG A 849 -25.76 -30.96 9.92
CA ARG A 849 -25.72 -31.25 11.36
C ARG A 849 -25.09 -32.59 11.68
#